data_AF-A0A7J7CFF0-F1
#
_entry.id   AF-A0A7J7CFF0-F1
#
_cell.length_a   1.000
_cell.length_b   1.000
_cell.length_c   1.000
_cell.angle_alpha   90.00
_cell.angle_beta   90.00
_cell.angle_gamma   90.00
#
_symmetry.space_group_name_H-M   'P 1'
#
loop_
_entity.id
_entity.type
_entity.pdbx_description
1 polymer ?
#
loop_
_entity_poly.entity_id
_entity_poly.type
_entity_poly.pdbx_seq_one_letter_code
_entity_poly.pdbx_strand_id
1 'polypeptide(L)'
;MTRRVRRRVTTRAKVALPCYPEVENEVLGSERNGVVDWTSLPDDSVIQLFLSLNYRDRASLSSTCRTWRALGASPCLWSSLDLRAHKCDASMAVTLASRCANLWKLRFRGAESADSIMYLQARNLNEISGDYCRKVTDATLSVIVARHEELQSLQLGPDFCERITGDAIKAVAFCCPKLKKLRLSGIRDIHGDAINALAKHCPNLADIGFLDCLNVDEGALGNVLSVRFLSVAGTSNMKWGVVSNLWHKLPKLTGLDVSRTDIGPGAVSKLLSSSQSLKVLCALNCNFLEDDPGFTLGRTKGKLFLALFTDIFKGLASLFVDSTKNGKNVFIDWRHSKTKDRNMDDIVTWLEWILSHTLLRIAESNPRGMDDFWLKQGAALLLSLTRSSQEDVQERAATGLATFVVIDDENASIDCGRAEAVMRDGGIRLLLNLAKSWREGLQSEAAKAIANLSVNAHVAKAVAEEGGINILAGLAKSMNRLVAEEAAGGLWNLSVGEEHKGAIAEAGGVKALVDLIFKWSSGGDGVLERAAGALANLAADDKCSLEVALAGGVRALVLLARNCKFEGVQEQAARALANLAAHGDSNNNNAAVGQEAGALEALVQLTRTPHEGVRQEAAGALWNLSFDDSNREAIASAGGVEALVVLARSCSNASPGLQERAAGALWGLSVSETNSIAIGREGGVPPLIALARSEAEDVHETAAGALWNLAFNPANALRIVEEGGVSALVHLCSSSVSKMARFMAALALAYMFDGRMDEFALIGSSSEGNSKSVNLHDARSAALKKIHDFVRTFSDRHTFSTTSASSAPAALALVTERARIQEAGHLRCSGAEIGRFINMLKNPCTTLKACAAFALLQFTIPGGRHATHHAGLMQTIGAARSLRTAAASATAPFEVKTFSRIVLRNLEHHLKEPSI
;
A
#
# COMPACT_ATOMS: atom_id res chain seq x y z
N MET A 1 -42.35 18.85 -29.28
CA MET A 1 -43.60 19.55 -28.89
C MET A 1 -43.19 20.85 -28.18
N THR A 2 -43.30 22.00 -28.89
CA THR A 2 -44.11 23.21 -28.55
C THR A 2 -43.63 23.96 -27.29
N ARG A 3 -43.40 25.28 -27.23
CA ARG A 3 -43.67 26.45 -28.11
C ARG A 3 -43.00 27.69 -27.46
N ARG A 4 -42.43 28.59 -28.29
CA ARG A 4 -42.39 30.09 -28.22
C ARG A 4 -41.81 30.75 -26.92
N VAL A 5 -40.99 31.80 -26.98
CA VAL A 5 -41.27 33.13 -27.55
C VAL A 5 -39.96 33.84 -27.95
N ARG A 6 -39.97 34.46 -29.14
CA ARG A 6 -39.01 35.47 -29.61
C ARG A 6 -39.31 36.83 -28.97
N ARG A 7 -38.28 37.62 -28.66
CA ARG A 7 -38.30 39.07 -28.90
C ARG A 7 -36.94 39.55 -29.44
N ARG A 8 -37.00 40.16 -30.62
CA ARG A 8 -35.95 40.94 -31.31
C ARG A 8 -36.05 42.40 -30.87
N VAL A 9 -34.92 43.09 -30.72
CA VAL A 9 -34.69 44.53 -31.00
C VAL A 9 -33.18 44.68 -31.30
N THR A 10 -32.73 44.56 -32.56
CA THR A 10 -32.32 45.61 -33.53
C THR A 10 -31.01 46.38 -33.23
N THR A 11 -29.93 45.89 -33.84
CA THR A 11 -28.87 46.55 -34.66
C THR A 11 -28.69 48.08 -34.72
N ARG A 12 -27.46 48.54 -34.47
CA ARG A 12 -26.54 49.45 -35.26
C ARG A 12 -25.47 50.04 -34.30
N ALA A 13 -24.20 50.33 -34.58
CA ALA A 13 -23.27 50.13 -35.70
C ALA A 13 -21.80 50.37 -35.18
N LYS A 14 -20.81 49.66 -35.75
CA LYS A 14 -19.37 49.96 -36.05
C LYS A 14 -18.84 51.40 -35.70
N VAL A 15 -17.62 51.71 -35.21
CA VAL A 15 -16.20 51.21 -35.36
C VAL A 15 -15.31 51.79 -34.22
N ALA A 16 -14.19 51.11 -33.90
CA ALA A 16 -12.84 51.62 -33.51
C ALA A 16 -12.30 51.21 -32.12
N LEU A 17 -11.26 50.36 -32.12
CA LEU A 17 -10.25 50.16 -31.05
C LEU A 17 -9.26 51.36 -31.02
N PRO A 18 -8.37 51.56 -30.01
CA PRO A 18 -8.12 50.82 -28.76
C PRO A 18 -7.95 51.72 -27.50
N CYS A 19 -8.26 51.22 -26.29
CA CYS A 19 -7.46 51.39 -25.05
C CYS A 19 -8.18 50.70 -23.88
N TYR A 20 -7.40 50.12 -22.96
CA TYR A 20 -7.89 49.64 -21.65
C TYR A 20 -8.59 50.76 -20.88
N PRO A 21 -9.59 50.41 -20.06
CA PRO A 21 -9.50 50.82 -18.66
C PRO A 21 -9.91 49.73 -17.67
N GLU A 22 -9.24 49.76 -16.52
CA GLU A 22 -9.70 49.21 -15.24
C GLU A 22 -11.11 49.73 -14.92
N VAL A 23 -12.07 48.86 -14.57
CA VAL A 23 -13.25 49.27 -13.77
C VAL A 23 -13.77 48.08 -12.94
N GLU A 24 -13.59 48.24 -11.63
CA GLU A 24 -14.58 48.19 -10.54
C GLU A 24 -15.55 47.00 -10.37
N ASN A 25 -15.61 46.61 -9.09
CA ASN A 25 -16.62 45.76 -8.48
C ASN A 25 -18.05 46.24 -8.79
N GLU A 26 -18.73 45.59 -9.72
CA GLU A 26 -20.19 45.54 -9.69
C GLU A 26 -20.65 44.37 -8.81
N VAL A 27 -21.16 44.77 -7.65
CA VAL A 27 -21.86 43.94 -6.67
C VAL A 27 -23.04 43.23 -7.36
N LEU A 28 -22.92 41.92 -7.55
CA LEU A 28 -24.07 41.06 -7.86
C LEU A 28 -24.98 41.02 -6.63
N GLY A 29 -26.11 41.71 -6.74
CA GLY A 29 -27.16 41.75 -5.75
C GLY A 29 -27.67 40.36 -5.37
N SER A 30 -27.79 40.19 -4.06
CA SER A 30 -28.42 39.07 -3.35
C SER A 30 -29.78 38.67 -3.95
N GLU A 31 -29.96 37.39 -4.32
CA GLU A 31 -30.91 36.49 -3.63
C GLU A 31 -30.95 35.05 -4.20
N ARG A 32 -30.99 34.08 -3.26
CA ARG A 32 -31.53 32.70 -3.32
C ARG A 32 -30.70 31.57 -3.96
N ASN A 33 -30.19 30.71 -3.06
CA ASN A 33 -29.57 29.39 -3.27
C ASN A 33 -28.32 29.42 -4.16
N GLY A 34 -27.18 28.98 -3.62
CA GLY A 34 -25.87 28.95 -4.29
C GLY A 34 -25.75 28.00 -5.48
N VAL A 35 -26.70 28.07 -6.43
CA VAL A 35 -26.68 27.40 -7.72
C VAL A 35 -26.35 28.47 -8.74
N VAL A 36 -25.07 28.53 -9.14
CA VAL A 36 -24.65 29.33 -10.29
C VAL A 36 -25.24 28.71 -11.54
N ASP A 37 -26.10 29.45 -12.25
CA ASP A 37 -26.57 29.03 -13.56
C ASP A 37 -25.42 29.16 -14.56
N TRP A 38 -24.82 28.04 -14.97
CA TRP A 38 -23.71 28.06 -15.91
C TRP A 38 -24.10 28.68 -17.26
N THR A 39 -25.40 28.68 -17.62
CA THR A 39 -25.88 29.26 -18.88
C THR A 39 -25.86 30.79 -18.87
N SER A 40 -25.72 31.42 -17.69
CA SER A 40 -25.53 32.86 -17.56
C SER A 40 -24.06 33.28 -17.55
N LEU A 41 -23.12 32.32 -17.54
CA LEU A 41 -21.69 32.64 -17.61
C LEU A 41 -21.32 33.04 -19.04
N PRO A 42 -20.44 34.05 -19.22
CA PRO A 42 -19.88 34.37 -20.53
C PRO A 42 -19.14 33.17 -21.14
N ASP A 43 -19.20 33.03 -22.47
CA ASP A 43 -18.54 31.95 -23.21
C ASP A 43 -17.05 31.82 -22.85
N ASP A 44 -16.35 32.96 -22.67
CA ASP A 44 -14.95 32.99 -22.26
C ASP A 44 -14.73 32.36 -20.87
N SER A 45 -15.62 32.62 -19.91
CA SER A 45 -15.57 32.01 -18.58
C SER A 45 -15.81 30.50 -18.64
N VAL A 46 -16.77 30.05 -19.47
CA VAL A 46 -17.05 28.63 -19.66
C VAL A 46 -15.86 27.93 -20.33
N ILE A 47 -15.22 28.58 -21.31
CA ILE A 47 -13.99 28.08 -21.94
C ILE A 47 -12.85 27.95 -20.91
N GLN A 48 -12.67 28.92 -20.02
CA GLN A 48 -11.68 28.83 -18.94
C GLN A 48 -11.97 27.65 -17.99
N LEU A 49 -13.23 27.38 -17.68
CA LEU A 49 -13.61 26.20 -16.91
C LEU A 49 -13.31 24.90 -17.67
N PHE A 50 -13.58 24.85 -18.98
CA PHE A 50 -13.29 23.69 -19.81
C PHE A 50 -11.78 23.43 -19.96
N LEU A 51 -10.93 24.46 -19.88
CA LEU A 51 -9.47 24.29 -19.89
C LEU A 51 -8.94 23.53 -18.68
N SER A 52 -9.67 23.56 -17.55
CA SER A 52 -9.31 22.81 -16.33
C SER A 52 -9.58 21.31 -16.44
N LEU A 53 -10.19 20.85 -17.54
CA LEU A 53 -10.52 19.44 -17.74
C LEU A 53 -9.46 18.75 -18.58
N ASN A 54 -9.30 17.43 -18.40
CA ASN A 54 -8.48 16.64 -19.32
C ASN A 54 -9.11 16.63 -20.73
N TYR A 55 -8.34 16.20 -21.73
CA TYR A 55 -8.78 16.23 -23.12
C TYR A 55 -9.98 15.29 -23.39
N ARG A 56 -10.13 14.20 -22.63
CA ARG A 56 -11.25 13.25 -22.77
C ARG A 56 -12.55 13.85 -22.26
N ASP A 57 -12.49 14.49 -21.09
CA ASP A 57 -13.64 15.17 -20.49
C ASP A 57 -14.04 16.38 -21.34
N ARG A 58 -13.08 17.17 -21.83
CA ARG A 58 -13.33 18.23 -22.83
C ARG A 58 -14.05 17.69 -24.07
N ALA A 59 -13.59 16.58 -24.62
CA ALA A 59 -14.22 15.95 -25.79
C ALA A 59 -15.63 15.45 -25.46
N SER A 60 -15.81 14.81 -24.30
CA SER A 60 -17.09 14.28 -23.85
C SER A 60 -18.12 15.38 -23.59
N LEU A 61 -17.72 16.48 -22.96
CA LEU A 61 -18.58 17.65 -22.76
C LEU A 61 -19.10 18.22 -24.08
N SER A 62 -18.26 18.27 -25.11
CA SER A 62 -18.69 18.78 -26.43
C SER A 62 -19.77 17.91 -27.10
N SER A 63 -20.05 16.73 -26.54
CA SER A 63 -21.07 15.81 -27.04
C SER A 63 -22.44 15.97 -26.35
N THR A 64 -22.55 16.75 -25.26
CA THR A 64 -23.77 16.80 -24.43
C THR A 64 -24.89 17.65 -25.05
N CYS A 65 -24.60 18.87 -25.49
CA CYS A 65 -25.59 19.80 -26.04
C CYS A 65 -25.00 20.67 -27.15
N ARG A 66 -25.85 21.41 -27.89
CA ARG A 66 -25.39 22.25 -29.01
C ARG A 66 -24.47 23.38 -28.55
N THR A 67 -24.77 24.02 -27.41
CA THR A 67 -23.95 25.11 -26.86
C THR A 67 -22.56 24.60 -26.47
N TRP A 68 -22.47 23.50 -25.70
CA TRP A 68 -21.18 22.92 -25.32
C TRP A 68 -20.43 22.33 -26.51
N ARG A 69 -21.13 21.86 -27.55
CA ARG A 69 -20.48 21.48 -28.80
C ARG A 69 -19.79 22.66 -29.47
N ALA A 70 -20.44 23.83 -29.50
CA ALA A 70 -19.86 25.04 -30.07
C ALA A 70 -18.67 25.52 -29.23
N LEU A 71 -18.83 25.63 -27.91
CA LEU A 71 -17.77 26.05 -26.98
C LEU A 71 -16.60 25.05 -26.97
N GLY A 72 -16.90 23.75 -26.91
CA GLY A 72 -15.94 22.65 -26.93
C GLY A 72 -15.20 22.48 -28.26
N ALA A 73 -15.68 23.09 -29.34
CA ALA A 73 -14.96 23.17 -30.62
C ALA A 73 -14.01 24.38 -30.70
N SER A 74 -13.99 25.24 -29.67
CA SER A 74 -13.14 26.43 -29.66
C SER A 74 -11.65 26.05 -29.79
N PRO A 75 -10.89 26.67 -30.72
CA PRO A 75 -9.48 26.39 -30.92
C PRO A 75 -8.61 26.53 -29.67
N CYS A 76 -8.94 27.45 -28.77
CA CYS A 76 -8.15 27.70 -27.56
C CYS A 76 -8.11 26.47 -26.64
N LEU A 77 -9.16 25.64 -26.63
CA LEU A 77 -9.25 24.42 -25.83
C LEU A 77 -8.32 23.30 -26.31
N TRP A 78 -7.86 23.36 -27.56
CA TRP A 78 -7.09 22.32 -28.22
C TRP A 78 -5.73 22.82 -28.70
N SER A 79 -5.32 23.99 -28.23
CA SER A 79 -4.01 24.59 -28.51
C SER A 79 -2.85 23.82 -27.85
N SER A 80 -3.14 23.15 -26.73
CA SER A 80 -2.22 22.28 -25.98
C SER A 80 -2.91 20.97 -25.64
N LEU A 81 -2.22 19.86 -25.88
CA LEU A 81 -2.72 18.51 -25.62
C LEU A 81 -1.69 17.73 -24.79
N ASP A 82 -2.12 17.24 -23.62
CA ASP A 82 -1.33 16.34 -22.78
C ASP A 82 -1.96 14.94 -22.80
N LEU A 83 -1.22 14.00 -23.39
CA LEU A 83 -1.63 12.61 -23.56
C LEU A 83 -0.99 11.68 -22.52
N ARG A 84 -0.20 12.18 -21.58
CA ARG A 84 0.60 11.33 -20.67
C ARG A 84 -0.24 10.52 -19.68
N ALA A 85 -1.38 11.09 -19.27
CA ALA A 85 -2.26 10.54 -18.26
C ALA A 85 -3.13 9.36 -18.75
N HIS A 86 -3.23 9.16 -20.07
CA HIS A 86 -4.18 8.25 -20.67
C HIS A 86 -3.56 7.57 -21.89
N LYS A 87 -3.83 6.27 -22.08
CA LYS A 87 -3.38 5.56 -23.28
C LYS A 87 -3.91 6.26 -24.54
N CYS A 88 -2.99 6.66 -25.43
CA CYS A 88 -3.30 7.21 -26.75
C CYS A 88 -3.00 6.17 -27.82
N ASP A 89 -4.06 5.63 -28.42
CA ASP A 89 -3.98 4.76 -29.58
C ASP A 89 -4.40 5.49 -30.86
N ALA A 90 -4.20 4.84 -32.00
CA ALA A 90 -4.54 5.39 -33.30
C ALA A 90 -6.03 5.75 -33.42
N SER A 91 -6.92 4.93 -32.85
CA SER A 91 -8.38 5.18 -32.87
C SER A 91 -8.71 6.48 -32.15
N MET A 92 -8.20 6.64 -30.93
CA MET A 92 -8.39 7.84 -30.14
C MET A 92 -7.78 9.07 -30.85
N ALA A 93 -6.57 8.95 -31.40
CA ALA A 93 -5.93 10.05 -32.12
C ALA A 93 -6.77 10.50 -33.34
N VAL A 94 -7.36 9.57 -34.11
CA VAL A 94 -8.27 9.89 -35.21
C VAL A 94 -9.51 10.66 -34.72
N THR A 95 -10.09 10.29 -33.58
CA THR A 95 -11.26 11.02 -33.04
C THR A 95 -10.93 12.47 -32.63
N LEU A 96 -9.69 12.72 -32.19
CA LEU A 96 -9.22 14.04 -31.79
C LEU A 96 -8.76 14.90 -32.96
N ALA A 97 -8.44 14.30 -34.12
CA ALA A 97 -7.81 14.99 -35.24
C ALA A 97 -8.53 16.26 -35.70
N SER A 98 -9.87 16.22 -35.77
CA SER A 98 -10.70 17.37 -36.17
C SER A 98 -10.58 18.59 -35.25
N ARG A 99 -10.09 18.40 -34.02
CA ARG A 99 -9.94 19.43 -32.98
C ARG A 99 -8.52 19.96 -32.88
N CYS A 100 -7.55 19.23 -33.40
CA CYS A 100 -6.12 19.51 -33.27
C CYS A 100 -5.55 20.40 -34.40
N ALA A 101 -6.39 21.07 -35.17
CA ALA A 101 -5.95 21.90 -36.29
C ALA A 101 -5.03 23.07 -35.88
N ASN A 102 -5.21 23.61 -34.67
CA ASN A 102 -4.41 24.70 -34.10
C ASN A 102 -3.55 24.25 -32.91
N LEU A 103 -3.27 22.94 -32.84
CA LEU A 103 -2.42 22.38 -31.79
C LEU A 103 -0.98 22.88 -31.99
N TRP A 104 -0.41 23.55 -30.98
CA TRP A 104 0.98 24.02 -31.02
C TRP A 104 1.86 23.35 -29.97
N LYS A 105 1.28 22.81 -28.89
CA LYS A 105 1.99 22.09 -27.82
C LYS A 105 1.43 20.68 -27.63
N LEU A 106 2.31 19.68 -27.65
CA LEU A 106 1.95 18.28 -27.46
C LEU A 106 2.86 17.60 -26.44
N ARG A 107 2.24 16.94 -25.46
CA ARG A 107 2.90 16.05 -24.50
C ARG A 107 2.38 14.62 -24.65
N PHE A 108 3.27 13.65 -24.60
CA PHE A 108 2.91 12.23 -24.72
C PHE A 108 3.81 11.33 -23.89
N ARG A 109 3.35 10.11 -23.64
CA ARG A 109 4.10 9.09 -22.90
C ARG A 109 4.13 7.79 -23.69
N GLY A 110 5.32 7.22 -23.85
CA GLY A 110 5.51 5.93 -24.52
C GLY A 110 5.49 5.98 -26.05
N ALA A 111 6.08 4.94 -26.66
CA ALA A 111 6.20 4.84 -28.11
C ALA A 111 4.86 4.63 -28.84
N GLU A 112 3.90 3.90 -28.26
CA GLU A 112 2.56 3.72 -28.86
C GLU A 112 1.87 5.08 -29.07
N SER A 113 1.97 5.96 -28.07
CA SER A 113 1.44 7.32 -28.19
C SER A 113 2.20 8.09 -29.27
N ALA A 114 3.53 7.97 -29.33
CA ALA A 114 4.39 8.62 -30.33
C ALA A 114 4.00 8.24 -31.77
N ASP A 115 3.81 6.95 -32.04
CA ASP A 115 3.35 6.44 -33.33
C ASP A 115 1.95 6.96 -33.66
N SER A 116 1.11 7.14 -32.64
CA SER A 116 -0.27 7.62 -32.79
C SER A 116 -0.38 9.12 -33.08
N ILE A 117 0.66 9.93 -32.78
CA ILE A 117 0.67 11.40 -33.00
C ILE A 117 0.37 11.76 -34.45
N MET A 118 0.83 10.92 -35.39
CA MET A 118 0.66 11.17 -36.83
C MET A 118 -0.82 11.22 -37.25
N TYR A 119 -1.69 10.53 -36.51
CA TYR A 119 -3.14 10.49 -36.78
C TYR A 119 -3.89 11.71 -36.23
N LEU A 120 -3.26 12.55 -35.39
CA LEU A 120 -3.87 13.81 -34.92
C LEU A 120 -4.04 14.84 -36.04
N GLN A 121 -3.38 14.64 -37.20
CA GLN A 121 -3.40 15.55 -38.35
C GLN A 121 -3.04 17.01 -38.01
N ALA A 122 -2.41 17.25 -36.85
CA ALA A 122 -1.90 18.54 -36.47
C ALA A 122 -0.86 19.00 -37.50
N ARG A 123 -0.86 20.30 -37.81
CA ARG A 123 0.13 20.93 -38.67
C ARG A 123 0.79 22.01 -37.85
N ASN A 124 2.12 22.13 -37.97
CA ASN A 124 2.90 23.18 -37.30
C ASN A 124 2.90 23.12 -35.75
N LEU A 125 3.23 21.96 -35.18
CA LEU A 125 3.57 21.88 -33.76
C LEU A 125 4.83 22.72 -33.47
N ASN A 126 4.79 23.50 -32.39
CA ASN A 126 5.90 24.33 -31.92
C ASN A 126 6.65 23.68 -30.76
N GLU A 127 5.94 22.94 -29.89
CA GLU A 127 6.52 22.22 -28.75
C GLU A 127 6.07 20.76 -28.73
N ILE A 128 7.04 19.85 -28.72
CA ILE A 128 6.82 18.42 -28.54
C ILE A 128 7.66 17.94 -27.36
N SER A 129 7.02 17.30 -26.39
CA SER A 129 7.70 16.67 -25.25
C SER A 129 7.18 15.25 -25.03
N GLY A 130 8.09 14.30 -24.86
CA GLY A 130 7.76 12.89 -24.72
C GLY A 130 8.58 12.18 -23.64
N ASP A 131 7.89 11.46 -22.76
CA ASP A 131 8.50 10.69 -21.67
C ASP A 131 8.36 9.17 -21.97
N TYR A 132 9.18 8.31 -21.35
CA TYR A 132 9.14 6.84 -21.56
C TYR A 132 9.31 6.41 -23.03
N CYS A 133 10.16 7.12 -23.76
CA CYS A 133 10.34 6.98 -25.21
C CYS A 133 11.36 5.90 -25.62
N ARG A 134 11.71 4.94 -24.75
CA ARG A 134 12.75 3.91 -25.02
C ARG A 134 12.54 3.11 -26.31
N LYS A 135 11.28 2.91 -26.72
CA LYS A 135 10.92 2.17 -27.93
C LYS A 135 10.79 3.04 -29.19
N VAL A 136 10.85 4.38 -29.07
CA VAL A 136 10.77 5.31 -30.20
C VAL A 136 12.01 5.15 -31.08
N THR A 137 11.81 5.09 -32.40
CA THR A 137 12.87 4.84 -33.38
C THR A 137 13.17 6.08 -34.22
N ASP A 138 14.27 6.04 -34.96
CA ASP A 138 14.60 7.07 -35.96
C ASP A 138 13.49 7.30 -36.98
N ALA A 139 12.83 6.23 -37.43
CA ALA A 139 11.70 6.31 -38.34
C ALA A 139 10.52 7.07 -37.73
N THR A 140 10.12 6.71 -36.50
CA THR A 140 9.04 7.39 -35.78
C THR A 140 9.36 8.89 -35.62
N LEU A 141 10.56 9.22 -35.14
CA LEU A 141 10.95 10.61 -34.91
C LEU A 141 11.04 11.41 -36.22
N SER A 142 11.64 10.84 -37.27
CA SER A 142 11.78 11.48 -38.58
C SER A 142 10.42 11.84 -39.18
N VAL A 143 9.43 10.95 -39.07
CA VAL A 143 8.08 11.21 -39.58
C VAL A 143 7.35 12.28 -38.74
N ILE A 144 7.57 12.32 -37.42
CA ILE A 144 7.03 13.38 -36.56
C ILE A 144 7.60 14.74 -37.00
N VAL A 145 8.91 14.89 -37.11
CA VAL A 145 9.54 16.19 -37.42
C VAL A 145 9.31 16.65 -38.86
N ALA A 146 9.21 15.72 -39.82
CA ALA A 146 8.96 16.05 -41.22
C ALA A 146 7.63 16.80 -41.47
N ARG A 147 6.70 16.77 -40.50
CA ARG A 147 5.39 17.45 -40.60
C ARG A 147 5.35 18.81 -39.89
N HIS A 148 6.42 19.20 -39.18
CA HIS A 148 6.40 20.29 -38.21
C HIS A 148 7.61 21.22 -38.39
N GLU A 149 7.63 21.98 -39.50
CA GLU A 149 8.71 22.93 -39.81
C GLU A 149 8.80 24.10 -38.81
N GLU A 150 7.69 24.43 -38.14
CA GLU A 150 7.60 25.47 -37.12
C GLU A 150 8.08 25.04 -35.72
N LEU A 151 8.58 23.81 -35.57
CA LEU A 151 8.99 23.25 -34.29
C LEU A 151 10.13 24.07 -33.66
N GLN A 152 9.89 24.58 -32.45
CA GLN A 152 10.84 25.39 -31.68
C GLN A 152 11.44 24.61 -30.51
N SER A 153 10.72 23.63 -29.95
CA SER A 153 11.18 22.80 -28.85
C SER A 153 10.88 21.33 -29.09
N LEU A 154 11.91 20.50 -29.02
CA LEU A 154 11.79 19.04 -29.02
C LEU A 154 12.47 18.47 -27.78
N GLN A 155 11.72 17.74 -26.96
CA GLN A 155 12.22 17.10 -25.75
C GLN A 155 11.80 15.63 -25.71
N LEU A 156 12.75 14.70 -25.62
CA LEU A 156 12.49 13.26 -25.45
C LEU A 156 13.35 12.71 -24.32
N GLY A 157 12.73 12.22 -23.25
CA GLY A 157 13.39 11.79 -22.02
C GLY A 157 12.48 12.03 -20.80
N PRO A 158 12.87 11.66 -19.57
CA PRO A 158 14.24 11.34 -19.14
C PRO A 158 14.70 9.90 -19.46
N ASP A 159 13.81 8.99 -19.84
CA ASP A 159 14.16 7.60 -20.16
C ASP A 159 15.12 7.46 -21.33
N PHE A 160 15.88 6.36 -21.35
CA PHE A 160 16.91 6.10 -22.34
C PHE A 160 16.31 5.83 -23.73
N CYS A 161 16.47 6.76 -24.67
CA CYS A 161 16.03 6.63 -26.06
C CYS A 161 17.07 5.89 -26.92
N GLU A 162 17.39 4.65 -26.54
CA GLU A 162 18.49 3.84 -27.12
C GLU A 162 18.35 3.54 -28.62
N ARG A 163 17.14 3.68 -29.17
CA ARG A 163 16.80 3.42 -30.57
C ARG A 163 16.79 4.67 -31.45
N ILE A 164 17.08 5.83 -30.87
CA ILE A 164 17.30 7.07 -31.59
C ILE A 164 18.79 7.24 -31.83
N THR A 165 19.19 7.56 -33.06
CA THR A 165 20.58 7.72 -33.49
C THR A 165 20.84 9.10 -34.08
N GLY A 166 22.10 9.36 -34.47
CA GLY A 166 22.49 10.58 -35.17
C GLY A 166 21.70 10.85 -36.46
N ASP A 167 21.13 9.83 -37.12
CA ASP A 167 20.38 10.03 -38.36
C ASP A 167 19.01 10.70 -38.11
N ALA A 168 18.34 10.38 -37.00
CA ALA A 168 17.15 11.13 -36.62
C ALA A 168 17.48 12.56 -36.16
N ILE A 169 18.62 12.78 -35.50
CA ILE A 169 19.08 14.14 -35.16
C ILE A 169 19.33 14.95 -36.44
N LYS A 170 19.91 14.35 -37.49
CA LYS A 170 20.04 15.00 -38.81
C LYS A 170 18.66 15.32 -39.39
N ALA A 171 17.70 14.39 -39.33
CA ALA A 171 16.34 14.63 -39.80
C ALA A 171 15.69 15.81 -39.06
N VAL A 172 15.85 15.89 -37.73
CA VAL A 172 15.42 17.03 -36.91
C VAL A 172 16.06 18.33 -37.42
N ALA A 173 17.38 18.33 -37.65
CA ALA A 173 18.09 19.51 -38.14
C ALA A 173 17.57 20.00 -39.50
N PHE A 174 17.32 19.08 -40.43
CA PHE A 174 16.85 19.43 -41.77
C PHE A 174 15.38 19.87 -41.80
N CYS A 175 14.52 19.23 -41.00
CA CYS A 175 13.08 19.49 -41.01
C CYS A 175 12.65 20.65 -40.11
N CYS A 176 13.43 21.03 -39.08
CA CYS A 176 13.02 22.01 -38.08
C CYS A 176 14.00 23.22 -38.00
N PRO A 177 14.03 24.12 -39.00
CA PRO A 177 14.97 25.25 -39.03
C PRO A 177 14.72 26.30 -37.94
N LYS A 178 13.52 26.32 -37.35
CA LYS A 178 13.12 27.23 -36.27
C LYS A 178 13.42 26.71 -34.86
N LEU A 179 14.10 25.56 -34.76
CA LEU A 179 14.42 24.91 -33.49
C LEU A 179 15.28 25.82 -32.60
N LYS A 180 14.83 26.01 -31.36
CA LYS A 180 15.50 26.79 -30.31
C LYS A 180 15.98 25.92 -29.17
N LYS A 181 15.29 24.80 -28.90
CA LYS A 181 15.57 23.88 -27.81
C LYS A 181 15.50 22.44 -28.30
N LEU A 182 16.56 21.68 -28.07
CA LEU A 182 16.64 20.25 -28.33
C LEU A 182 17.17 19.54 -27.10
N ARG A 183 16.37 18.66 -26.50
CA ARG A 183 16.81 17.84 -25.36
C ARG A 183 16.46 16.39 -25.59
N LEU A 184 17.47 15.53 -25.65
CA LEU A 184 17.33 14.11 -25.90
C LEU A 184 18.08 13.34 -24.80
N SER A 185 17.48 12.27 -24.29
CA SER A 185 18.04 11.45 -23.21
C SER A 185 18.38 10.03 -23.67
N GLY A 186 19.52 9.50 -23.19
CA GLY A 186 19.96 8.12 -23.36
C GLY A 186 20.17 7.66 -24.80
N ILE A 187 20.68 8.55 -25.65
CA ILE A 187 21.16 8.18 -26.98
C ILE A 187 22.53 7.53 -26.85
N ARG A 188 22.77 6.44 -27.58
CA ARG A 188 24.04 5.72 -27.52
C ARG A 188 25.17 6.53 -28.15
N ASP A 189 25.02 6.93 -29.41
CA ASP A 189 26.09 7.58 -30.17
C ASP A 189 25.59 8.82 -30.91
N ILE A 190 26.12 9.99 -30.53
CA ILE A 190 25.84 11.29 -31.18
C ILE A 190 27.12 11.75 -31.90
N HIS A 191 27.22 11.39 -33.17
CA HIS A 191 28.36 11.70 -34.02
C HIS A 191 28.40 13.18 -34.45
N GLY A 192 29.60 13.68 -34.75
CA GLY A 192 29.82 15.06 -35.14
C GLY A 192 29.02 15.52 -36.36
N ASP A 193 28.78 14.64 -37.35
CA ASP A 193 27.96 14.99 -38.53
C ASP A 193 26.54 15.43 -38.17
N ALA A 194 25.93 14.80 -37.17
CA ALA A 194 24.59 15.13 -36.72
C ALA A 194 24.57 16.49 -35.99
N ILE A 195 25.56 16.74 -35.13
CA ILE A 195 25.71 18.01 -34.42
C ILE A 195 26.04 19.15 -35.39
N ASN A 196 26.90 18.91 -36.37
CA ASN A 196 27.24 19.89 -37.42
C ASN A 196 26.01 20.20 -38.30
N ALA A 197 25.14 19.21 -38.56
CA ALA A 197 23.86 19.47 -39.22
C ALA A 197 22.97 20.41 -38.40
N LEU A 198 22.86 20.21 -37.08
CA LEU A 198 22.14 21.13 -36.19
C LEU A 198 22.74 22.55 -36.25
N ALA A 199 24.07 22.66 -36.16
CA ALA A 199 24.76 23.95 -36.21
C ALA A 199 24.49 24.71 -37.52
N LYS A 200 24.39 23.98 -38.64
CA LYS A 200 24.19 24.55 -39.97
C LYS A 200 22.73 24.91 -40.26
N HIS A 201 21.78 24.07 -39.85
CA HIS A 201 20.37 24.19 -40.25
C HIS A 201 19.46 24.79 -39.18
N CYS A 202 19.89 24.84 -37.91
CA CYS A 202 19.13 25.42 -36.81
C CYS A 202 19.88 26.64 -36.19
N PRO A 203 19.92 27.80 -36.86
CA PRO A 203 20.75 28.94 -36.43
C PRO A 203 20.30 29.59 -35.10
N ASN A 204 19.06 29.32 -34.67
CA ASN A 204 18.48 29.82 -33.43
C ASN A 204 18.55 28.81 -32.27
N LEU A 205 19.24 27.67 -32.45
CA LEU A 205 19.36 26.64 -31.43
C LEU A 205 20.20 27.15 -30.26
N ALA A 206 19.52 27.46 -29.15
CA ALA A 206 20.10 28.11 -27.98
C ALA A 206 20.23 27.17 -26.78
N ASP A 207 19.41 26.11 -26.71
CA ASP A 207 19.38 25.15 -25.60
C ASP A 207 19.55 23.73 -26.15
N ILE A 208 20.65 23.08 -25.78
CA ILE A 208 20.98 21.71 -26.17
C ILE A 208 21.16 20.87 -24.91
N GLY A 209 20.42 19.78 -24.81
CA GLY A 209 20.58 18.76 -23.79
C GLY A 209 20.81 17.39 -24.43
N PHE A 210 22.00 16.82 -24.25
CA PHE A 210 22.26 15.42 -24.56
C PHE A 210 22.51 14.70 -23.23
N LEU A 211 21.43 14.20 -22.64
CA LEU A 211 21.40 13.73 -21.25
C LEU A 211 21.56 12.22 -21.22
N ASP A 212 22.25 11.68 -20.21
CA ASP A 212 22.42 10.24 -20.01
C ASP A 212 22.93 9.48 -21.28
N CYS A 213 23.62 10.16 -22.20
CA CYS A 213 24.10 9.60 -23.48
C CYS A 213 25.47 8.91 -23.32
N LEU A 214 25.75 7.87 -24.12
CA LEU A 214 27.00 7.10 -23.97
C LEU A 214 28.20 7.77 -24.65
N ASN A 215 28.07 8.22 -25.90
CA ASN A 215 29.12 8.91 -26.64
C ASN A 215 28.56 10.15 -27.33
N VAL A 216 29.17 11.31 -27.09
CA VAL A 216 28.80 12.58 -27.71
C VAL A 216 30.07 13.25 -28.25
N ASP A 217 30.07 13.63 -29.52
CA ASP A 217 31.22 14.32 -30.13
C ASP A 217 31.41 15.73 -29.53
N GLU A 218 32.31 15.83 -28.57
CA GLU A 218 32.61 17.06 -27.86
C GLU A 218 33.21 18.15 -28.76
N GLY A 219 33.89 17.76 -29.84
CA GLY A 219 34.50 18.65 -30.81
C GLY A 219 33.44 19.36 -31.65
N ALA A 220 32.48 18.60 -32.18
CA ALA A 220 31.37 19.13 -32.95
C ALA A 220 30.46 20.04 -32.11
N LEU A 221 30.21 19.70 -30.83
CA LEU A 221 29.47 20.58 -29.91
C LEU A 221 30.16 21.95 -29.74
N GLY A 222 31.49 21.97 -29.74
CA GLY A 222 32.29 23.20 -29.70
C GLY A 222 32.11 24.12 -30.92
N ASN A 223 31.49 23.64 -32.00
CA ASN A 223 31.23 24.41 -33.22
C ASN A 223 29.82 25.03 -33.27
N VAL A 224 28.94 24.72 -32.31
CA VAL A 224 27.56 25.23 -32.28
C VAL A 224 27.53 26.65 -31.68
N LEU A 225 27.91 27.65 -32.47
CA LEU A 225 28.10 29.04 -32.00
C LEU A 225 26.82 29.71 -31.44
N SER A 226 25.64 29.20 -31.77
CA SER A 226 24.35 29.71 -31.29
C SER A 226 24.03 29.28 -29.86
N VAL A 227 24.69 28.24 -29.32
CA VAL A 227 24.33 27.63 -28.04
C VAL A 227 24.57 28.58 -26.87
N ARG A 228 23.56 28.70 -26.02
CA ARG A 228 23.57 29.51 -24.80
C ARG A 228 23.50 28.64 -23.55
N PHE A 229 22.76 27.54 -23.62
CA PHE A 229 22.60 26.58 -22.54
C PHE A 229 22.94 25.19 -23.06
N LEU A 230 23.89 24.52 -22.40
CA LEU A 230 24.34 23.19 -22.77
C LEU A 230 24.27 22.28 -21.55
N SER A 231 23.61 21.14 -21.68
CA SER A 231 23.67 20.07 -20.69
C SER A 231 24.13 18.77 -21.34
N VAL A 232 25.13 18.16 -20.71
CA VAL A 232 25.63 16.81 -20.97
C VAL A 232 25.55 15.97 -19.70
N ALA A 233 24.56 16.25 -18.84
CA ALA A 233 24.46 15.55 -17.57
C ALA A 233 24.25 14.05 -17.75
N GLY A 234 24.96 13.24 -16.98
CA GLY A 234 24.91 11.78 -17.06
C GLY A 234 25.61 11.18 -18.28
N THR A 235 26.23 11.97 -19.16
CA THR A 235 26.98 11.40 -20.28
C THR A 235 28.28 10.77 -19.84
N SER A 236 28.63 9.65 -20.47
CA SER A 236 29.89 8.94 -20.24
C SER A 236 30.88 9.16 -21.40
N ASN A 237 32.13 8.68 -21.23
CA ASN A 237 33.19 8.72 -22.25
C ASN A 237 33.56 10.10 -22.81
N MET A 238 33.27 11.18 -22.09
CA MET A 238 33.62 12.53 -22.53
C MET A 238 35.12 12.81 -22.39
N LYS A 239 35.74 13.34 -23.45
CA LYS A 239 37.14 13.76 -23.40
C LYS A 239 37.27 15.18 -22.85
N TRP A 240 37.28 15.32 -21.53
CA TRP A 240 37.33 16.64 -20.85
C TRP A 240 38.55 17.50 -21.19
N GLY A 241 39.66 16.89 -21.62
CA GLY A 241 40.81 17.61 -22.17
C GLY A 241 40.49 18.37 -23.46
N VAL A 242 39.66 17.78 -24.34
CA VAL A 242 39.17 18.44 -25.57
C VAL A 242 38.12 19.49 -25.23
N VAL A 243 37.14 19.13 -24.39
CA VAL A 243 36.07 20.03 -23.93
C VAL A 243 36.64 21.34 -23.37
N SER A 244 37.58 21.24 -22.43
CA SER A 244 38.17 22.41 -21.77
C SER A 244 38.98 23.31 -22.73
N ASN A 245 39.40 22.81 -23.90
CA ASN A 245 40.10 23.56 -24.95
C ASN A 245 39.17 24.20 -25.99
N LEU A 246 37.94 23.73 -26.11
CA LEU A 246 37.00 24.18 -27.15
C LEU A 246 35.85 25.00 -26.58
N TRP A 247 35.18 24.50 -25.54
CA TRP A 247 33.89 25.08 -25.10
C TRP A 247 34.03 26.45 -24.44
N HIS A 248 35.20 26.78 -23.89
CA HIS A 248 35.46 28.12 -23.37
C HIS A 248 35.42 29.21 -24.46
N LYS A 249 35.55 28.84 -25.74
CA LYS A 249 35.51 29.73 -26.91
C LYS A 249 34.10 29.95 -27.45
N LEU A 250 33.10 29.22 -26.97
CA LEU A 250 31.71 29.39 -27.41
C LEU A 250 31.22 30.78 -26.98
N PRO A 251 30.82 31.66 -27.92
CA PRO A 251 30.65 33.09 -27.64
C PRO A 251 29.39 33.41 -26.81
N LYS A 252 28.41 32.52 -26.80
CA LYS A 252 27.10 32.71 -26.15
C LYS A 252 26.86 31.78 -24.96
N LEU A 253 27.75 30.82 -24.70
CA LEU A 253 27.56 29.80 -23.67
C LEU A 253 27.46 30.47 -22.29
N THR A 254 26.25 30.50 -21.73
CA THR A 254 25.90 31.16 -20.47
C THR A 254 25.75 30.16 -19.34
N GLY A 255 25.14 29.00 -19.61
CA GLY A 255 24.96 27.92 -18.64
C GLY A 255 25.49 26.60 -19.17
N LEU A 256 26.23 25.89 -18.34
CA LEU A 256 26.76 24.56 -18.63
C LEU A 256 26.43 23.59 -17.49
N ASP A 257 25.83 22.45 -17.83
CA ASP A 257 25.54 21.38 -16.89
C ASP A 257 26.28 20.10 -17.30
N VAL A 258 27.13 19.64 -16.38
CA VAL A 258 28.01 18.48 -16.50
C VAL A 258 27.79 17.53 -15.32
N SER A 259 26.65 17.65 -14.64
CA SER A 259 26.31 16.82 -13.47
C SER A 259 26.30 15.33 -13.82
N ARG A 260 26.67 14.46 -12.88
CA ARG A 260 26.73 13.00 -13.10
C ARG A 260 27.69 12.56 -14.22
N THR A 261 28.77 13.32 -14.45
CA THR A 261 29.85 12.95 -15.39
C THR A 261 31.17 12.74 -14.65
N ASP A 262 32.21 12.33 -15.38
CA ASP A 262 33.58 12.13 -14.90
C ASP A 262 34.47 13.38 -15.00
N ILE A 263 33.87 14.58 -15.07
CA ILE A 263 34.64 15.83 -15.15
C ILE A 263 35.54 16.02 -13.94
N GLY A 264 36.82 16.31 -14.18
CA GLY A 264 37.81 16.56 -13.13
C GLY A 264 37.99 18.06 -12.76
N PRO A 265 38.61 18.35 -11.60
CA PRO A 265 38.90 19.70 -11.10
C PRO A 265 39.60 20.65 -12.09
N GLY A 266 40.55 20.13 -12.87
CA GLY A 266 41.31 20.91 -13.85
C GLY A 266 40.44 21.42 -15.00
N ALA A 267 39.51 20.58 -15.48
CA ALA A 267 38.58 20.97 -16.55
C ALA A 267 37.57 22.01 -16.05
N VAL A 268 37.02 21.83 -14.83
CA VAL A 268 36.12 22.79 -14.17
C VAL A 268 36.81 24.16 -14.03
N SER A 269 38.01 24.18 -13.46
CA SER A 269 38.78 25.41 -13.24
C SER A 269 39.06 26.14 -14.54
N LYS A 270 39.42 25.41 -15.61
CA LYS A 270 39.70 25.99 -16.92
C LYS A 270 38.44 26.56 -17.59
N LEU A 271 37.33 25.85 -17.56
CA LEU A 271 36.05 26.33 -18.11
C LEU A 271 35.58 27.61 -17.41
N LEU A 272 35.69 27.66 -16.09
CA LEU A 272 35.31 28.82 -15.28
C LEU A 272 36.28 30.00 -15.40
N SER A 273 37.58 29.77 -15.57
CA SER A 273 38.56 30.87 -15.71
C SER A 273 38.66 31.42 -17.12
N SER A 274 38.58 30.56 -18.14
CA SER A 274 38.89 30.91 -19.53
C SER A 274 37.67 31.38 -20.33
N SER A 275 36.46 30.98 -19.96
CA SER A 275 35.25 31.41 -20.69
C SER A 275 34.85 32.84 -20.30
N GLN A 276 34.52 33.69 -21.26
CA GLN A 276 34.02 35.04 -20.98
C GLN A 276 32.49 35.11 -20.84
N SER A 277 31.77 34.20 -21.50
CA SER A 277 30.31 34.18 -21.52
C SER A 277 29.69 33.33 -20.41
N LEU A 278 30.42 32.31 -19.91
CA LEU A 278 29.88 31.34 -18.95
C LEU A 278 29.60 32.01 -17.61
N LYS A 279 28.34 31.97 -17.19
CA LYS A 279 27.86 32.50 -15.91
C LYS A 279 27.55 31.40 -14.90
N VAL A 280 27.08 30.23 -15.35
CA VAL A 280 26.62 29.15 -14.47
C VAL A 280 27.24 27.82 -14.91
N LEU A 281 27.86 27.10 -13.97
CA LEU A 281 28.33 25.72 -14.15
C LEU A 281 27.72 24.82 -13.07
N CYS A 282 27.01 23.76 -13.49
CA CYS A 282 26.45 22.74 -12.61
C CYS A 282 27.22 21.43 -12.77
N ALA A 283 27.73 20.89 -11.67
CA ALA A 283 28.51 19.66 -11.61
C ALA A 283 28.12 18.87 -10.34
N LEU A 284 26.85 18.50 -10.24
CA LEU A 284 26.33 17.72 -9.10
C LEU A 284 26.62 16.23 -9.31
N ASN A 285 27.09 15.54 -8.27
CA ASN A 285 27.33 14.10 -8.27
C ASN A 285 28.37 13.69 -9.33
N CYS A 286 29.48 14.44 -9.38
CA CYS A 286 30.63 14.17 -10.24
C CYS A 286 31.79 13.60 -9.41
N ASN A 287 31.87 12.28 -9.29
CA ASN A 287 32.77 11.61 -8.34
C ASN A 287 34.23 12.06 -8.45
N PHE A 288 34.78 12.20 -9.66
CA PHE A 288 36.17 12.65 -9.87
C PHE A 288 36.46 14.07 -9.36
N LEU A 289 35.43 14.92 -9.28
CA LEU A 289 35.51 16.28 -8.75
C LEU A 289 35.29 16.30 -7.24
N GLU A 290 34.36 15.48 -6.76
CA GLU A 290 33.89 15.48 -5.38
C GLU A 290 34.80 14.67 -4.45
N ASP A 291 35.51 13.67 -4.98
CA ASP A 291 36.48 12.86 -4.25
C ASP A 291 37.87 13.54 -4.14
N ASP A 292 38.10 14.72 -4.76
CA ASP A 292 39.36 15.46 -4.66
C ASP A 292 39.37 16.37 -3.40
N PRO A 293 40.11 16.02 -2.33
CA PRO A 293 40.13 16.78 -1.09
C PRO A 293 40.87 18.13 -1.21
N GLY A 294 41.64 18.34 -2.28
CA GLY A 294 42.41 19.56 -2.53
C GLY A 294 41.67 20.58 -3.39
N PHE A 295 40.53 20.21 -3.98
CA PHE A 295 39.80 21.12 -4.86
C PHE A 295 39.12 22.24 -4.07
N THR A 296 39.68 23.44 -4.18
CA THR A 296 39.05 24.68 -3.73
C THR A 296 38.94 25.63 -4.91
N LEU A 297 37.70 25.93 -5.32
CA LEU A 297 37.49 26.90 -6.38
C LEU A 297 37.76 28.32 -5.85
N GLY A 298 38.77 28.99 -6.39
CA GLY A 298 39.04 30.41 -6.11
C GLY A 298 37.85 31.30 -6.49
N ARG A 299 37.74 32.51 -5.92
CA ARG A 299 36.63 33.44 -6.22
C ARG A 299 36.58 33.80 -7.70
N THR A 300 35.69 33.15 -8.45
CA THR A 300 35.33 33.54 -9.82
C THR A 300 34.29 34.65 -9.76
N LYS A 301 34.74 35.92 -9.86
CA LYS A 301 33.83 37.09 -9.82
C LYS A 301 32.70 36.94 -10.84
N GLY A 302 31.45 36.95 -10.36
CA GLY A 302 30.24 36.96 -11.20
C GLY A 302 29.86 35.61 -11.82
N LYS A 303 30.47 34.50 -11.41
CA LYS A 303 30.11 33.15 -11.89
C LYS A 303 29.60 32.27 -10.77
N LEU A 304 28.55 31.52 -11.05
CA LEU A 304 27.94 30.54 -10.18
C LEU A 304 28.49 29.14 -10.49
N PHE A 305 28.93 28.44 -9.45
CA PHE A 305 29.32 27.05 -9.50
C PHE A 305 28.47 26.25 -8.50
N LEU A 306 27.79 25.20 -8.97
CA LEU A 306 26.94 24.33 -8.17
C LEU A 306 27.49 22.90 -8.17
N ALA A 307 27.84 22.39 -7.01
CA ALA A 307 28.26 21.00 -6.75
C ALA A 307 27.70 20.51 -5.40
N LEU A 308 27.74 19.20 -5.12
CA LEU A 308 27.10 18.65 -3.91
C LEU A 308 27.69 19.21 -2.61
N PHE A 309 28.99 19.47 -2.59
CA PHE A 309 29.71 20.05 -1.44
C PHE A 309 29.55 21.58 -1.31
N THR A 310 28.82 22.23 -2.23
CA THR A 310 28.56 23.68 -2.17
C THR A 310 27.22 23.99 -1.50
N ASP A 311 27.09 25.18 -0.92
CA ASP A 311 25.79 25.71 -0.49
C ASP A 311 25.05 26.24 -1.72
N ILE A 312 24.15 25.42 -2.27
CA ILE A 312 23.44 25.69 -3.52
C ILE A 312 22.54 26.91 -3.35
N PHE A 313 21.86 27.03 -2.20
CA PHE A 313 20.99 28.16 -1.92
C PHE A 313 21.76 29.48 -1.83
N LYS A 314 22.91 29.49 -1.14
CA LYS A 314 23.79 30.66 -1.09
C LYS A 314 24.38 31.00 -2.46
N GLY A 315 24.74 29.98 -3.25
CA GLY A 315 25.18 30.14 -4.63
C GLY A 315 24.10 30.82 -5.47
N LEU A 316 22.88 30.29 -5.46
CA LEU A 316 21.75 30.87 -6.18
C LEU A 316 21.42 32.28 -5.70
N ALA A 317 21.48 32.55 -4.38
CA ALA A 317 21.26 33.89 -3.83
C ALA A 317 22.25 34.92 -4.41
N SER A 318 23.50 34.52 -4.68
CA SER A 318 24.51 35.42 -5.25
C SER A 318 24.19 35.92 -6.67
N LEU A 319 23.25 35.27 -7.37
CA LEU A 319 22.74 35.75 -8.66
C LEU A 319 21.82 36.99 -8.51
N PHE A 320 21.31 37.24 -7.30
CA PHE A 320 20.36 38.32 -7.01
C PHE A 320 21.03 39.39 -6.15
N VAL A 321 21.09 40.63 -6.64
CA VAL A 321 21.79 41.74 -5.97
C VAL A 321 21.10 42.18 -4.65
N ASP A 322 19.81 41.86 -4.47
CA ASP A 322 18.96 42.40 -3.39
C ASP A 322 18.45 41.37 -2.33
N SER A 323 18.83 40.09 -2.37
CA SER A 323 18.27 39.09 -1.44
C SER A 323 18.99 39.07 -0.09
N THR A 324 18.60 39.98 0.82
CA THR A 324 19.01 39.97 2.24
C THR A 324 18.13 39.09 3.14
N LYS A 325 17.19 38.34 2.57
CA LYS A 325 16.27 37.45 3.34
C LYS A 325 16.50 35.99 2.97
N ASN A 326 16.62 35.16 4.02
CA ASN A 326 16.66 33.69 4.07
C ASN A 326 16.96 32.96 2.73
N GLY A 327 18.22 32.54 2.53
CA GLY A 327 18.69 31.94 1.27
C GLY A 327 17.93 30.71 0.75
N LYS A 328 17.11 30.04 1.58
CA LYS A 328 16.26 28.91 1.16
C LYS A 328 15.09 29.30 0.23
N ASN A 329 14.72 30.59 0.18
CA ASN A 329 13.58 31.08 -0.59
C ASN A 329 13.96 31.72 -1.92
N VAL A 330 15.21 31.58 -2.38
CA VAL A 330 15.74 32.29 -3.56
C VAL A 330 14.88 32.19 -4.81
N PHE A 331 14.37 30.99 -5.14
CA PHE A 331 13.47 30.84 -6.29
C PHE A 331 12.13 31.56 -6.10
N ILE A 332 11.59 31.59 -4.87
CA ILE A 332 10.35 32.31 -4.56
C ILE A 332 10.59 33.82 -4.68
N ASP A 333 11.66 34.32 -4.09
CA ASP A 333 12.01 35.73 -4.08
C ASP A 333 12.23 36.23 -5.52
N TRP A 334 12.89 35.44 -6.38
CA TRP A 334 13.00 35.72 -7.80
C TRP A 334 11.63 35.76 -8.49
N ARG A 335 10.77 34.76 -8.28
CA ARG A 335 9.43 34.71 -8.92
C ARG A 335 8.56 35.93 -8.55
N HIS A 336 8.73 36.47 -7.35
CA HIS A 336 8.02 37.66 -6.88
C HIS A 336 8.75 39.00 -7.15
N SER A 337 9.95 38.97 -7.73
CA SER A 337 10.70 40.18 -8.06
C SER A 337 9.94 41.03 -9.08
N LYS A 338 9.84 42.34 -8.80
CA LYS A 338 9.17 43.33 -9.67
C LYS A 338 10.04 43.72 -10.87
N THR A 339 11.35 43.57 -10.77
CA THR A 339 12.32 43.89 -11.83
C THR A 339 12.79 42.59 -12.50
N LYS A 340 12.17 42.25 -13.63
CA LYS A 340 12.52 41.05 -14.41
C LYS A 340 13.54 41.40 -15.49
N ASP A 341 14.79 40.98 -15.31
CA ASP A 341 15.77 40.92 -16.39
C ASP A 341 15.54 39.63 -17.20
N ARG A 342 15.18 39.75 -18.49
CA ARG A 342 14.97 38.61 -19.39
C ARG A 342 16.14 37.63 -19.40
N ASN A 343 17.38 38.12 -19.32
CA ASN A 343 18.55 37.24 -19.34
C ASN A 343 18.62 36.38 -18.08
N MET A 344 18.28 36.97 -16.93
CA MET A 344 18.20 36.25 -15.66
C MET A 344 17.03 35.27 -15.64
N ASP A 345 15.88 35.66 -16.17
CA ASP A 345 14.71 34.78 -16.24
C ASP A 345 15.00 33.50 -17.02
N ASP A 346 15.70 33.61 -18.15
CA ASP A 346 16.12 32.45 -18.94
C ASP A 346 17.11 31.56 -18.17
N ILE A 347 18.07 32.15 -17.45
CA ILE A 347 19.05 31.40 -16.64
C ILE A 347 18.34 30.64 -15.52
N VAL A 348 17.44 31.28 -14.79
CA VAL A 348 16.73 30.65 -13.66
C VAL A 348 15.76 29.57 -14.17
N THR A 349 15.05 29.83 -15.26
CA THR A 349 14.18 28.83 -15.92
C THR A 349 14.99 27.61 -16.36
N TRP A 350 16.18 27.82 -16.94
CA TRP A 350 17.08 26.73 -17.30
C TRP A 350 17.59 25.98 -16.06
N LEU A 351 18.01 26.69 -15.01
CA LEU A 351 18.47 26.13 -13.73
C LEU A 351 17.41 25.24 -13.07
N GLU A 352 16.16 25.72 -12.95
CA GLU A 352 15.06 24.92 -12.42
C GLU A 352 14.87 23.60 -13.20
N TRP A 353 15.03 23.67 -14.53
CA TRP A 353 14.90 22.50 -15.39
C TRP A 353 16.03 21.49 -15.17
N ILE A 354 17.29 21.92 -15.17
CA ILE A 354 18.42 20.99 -14.97
C ILE A 354 18.46 20.44 -13.55
N LEU A 355 18.14 21.25 -12.54
CA LEU A 355 18.16 20.81 -11.14
C LEU A 355 17.06 19.77 -10.89
N SER A 356 15.84 19.99 -11.40
CA SER A 356 14.77 18.99 -11.28
C SER A 356 15.12 17.68 -11.98
N HIS A 357 15.75 17.74 -13.15
CA HIS A 357 16.19 16.53 -13.86
C HIS A 357 17.32 15.81 -13.11
N THR A 358 18.41 16.51 -12.77
CA THR A 358 19.57 15.93 -12.11
C THR A 358 19.23 15.38 -10.73
N LEU A 359 18.45 16.10 -9.92
CA LEU A 359 18.04 15.63 -8.59
C LEU A 359 17.14 14.39 -8.67
N LEU A 360 16.22 14.33 -9.64
CA LEU A 360 15.41 13.12 -9.87
C LEU A 360 16.30 11.93 -10.21
N ARG A 361 17.27 12.12 -11.12
CA ARG A 361 18.18 11.04 -11.52
C ARG A 361 19.10 10.58 -10.38
N ILE A 362 19.55 11.51 -9.53
CA ILE A 362 20.29 11.17 -8.31
C ILE A 362 19.38 10.36 -7.37
N ALA A 363 18.13 10.78 -7.17
CA ALA A 363 17.17 10.05 -6.33
C ALA A 363 16.94 8.61 -6.84
N GLU A 364 16.73 8.43 -8.15
CA GLU A 364 16.55 7.12 -8.78
C GLU A 364 17.79 6.22 -8.65
N SER A 365 19.00 6.78 -8.73
CA SER A 365 20.25 6.02 -8.60
C SER A 365 20.66 5.74 -7.15
N ASN A 366 20.05 6.44 -6.19
CA ASN A 366 20.35 6.42 -4.75
C ASN A 366 21.84 6.17 -4.41
N PRO A 367 22.77 7.05 -4.82
CA PRO A 367 24.19 6.80 -4.62
C PRO A 367 24.55 6.86 -3.12
N ARG A 368 25.56 6.09 -2.72
CA ARG A 368 26.02 6.01 -1.33
C ARG A 368 26.55 7.37 -0.85
N GLY A 369 26.27 7.73 0.40
CA GLY A 369 26.78 8.96 1.03
C GLY A 369 25.96 10.22 0.78
N MET A 370 24.78 10.11 0.14
CA MET A 370 23.94 11.26 -0.19
C MET A 370 23.02 11.76 0.93
N ASP A 371 22.97 11.08 2.07
CA ASP A 371 22.03 11.42 3.14
C ASP A 371 22.23 12.84 3.66
N ASP A 372 23.48 13.24 3.90
CA ASP A 372 23.79 14.60 4.38
C ASP A 372 23.32 15.68 3.40
N PHE A 373 23.53 15.45 2.09
CA PHE A 373 23.06 16.34 1.05
C PHE A 373 21.53 16.46 1.04
N TRP A 374 20.82 15.32 1.04
CA TRP A 374 19.37 15.28 1.02
C TRP A 374 18.76 15.99 2.23
N LEU A 375 19.31 15.74 3.42
CA LEU A 375 18.83 16.29 4.68
C LEU A 375 19.10 17.80 4.83
N LYS A 376 20.26 18.29 4.33
CA LYS A 376 20.64 19.70 4.46
C LYS A 376 20.01 20.58 3.38
N GLN A 377 20.00 20.13 2.13
CA GLN A 377 19.67 20.98 0.98
C GLN A 377 18.76 20.31 -0.05
N GLY A 378 18.94 19.01 -0.33
CA GLY A 378 18.26 18.33 -1.44
C GLY A 378 16.73 18.31 -1.33
N ALA A 379 16.17 17.95 -0.16
CA ALA A 379 14.72 17.97 0.05
C ALA A 379 14.14 19.39 -0.09
N ALA A 380 14.82 20.40 0.47
CA ALA A 380 14.42 21.79 0.36
C ALA A 380 14.49 22.32 -1.09
N LEU A 381 15.49 21.88 -1.87
CA LEU A 381 15.60 22.22 -3.29
C LEU A 381 14.42 21.65 -4.07
N LEU A 382 14.11 20.37 -3.91
CA LEU A 382 12.95 19.75 -4.55
C LEU A 382 11.64 20.47 -4.17
N LEU A 383 11.41 20.76 -2.89
CA LEU A 383 10.25 21.56 -2.42
C LEU A 383 10.20 22.98 -3.00
N SER A 384 11.34 23.56 -3.35
CA SER A 384 11.39 24.86 -4.02
C SER A 384 11.01 24.76 -5.51
N LEU A 385 11.42 23.66 -6.15
CA LEU A 385 11.15 23.34 -7.55
C LEU A 385 9.69 22.94 -7.80
N THR A 386 9.01 22.32 -6.83
CA THR A 386 7.56 22.04 -6.93
C THR A 386 6.70 23.29 -7.10
N ARG A 387 7.25 24.47 -6.78
CA ARG A 387 6.62 25.79 -6.95
C ARG A 387 7.04 26.51 -8.24
N SER A 388 7.74 25.84 -9.16
CA SER A 388 8.13 26.39 -10.46
C SER A 388 6.89 26.71 -11.32
N SER A 389 7.05 27.67 -12.24
CA SER A 389 6.07 27.94 -13.30
C SER A 389 6.10 26.89 -14.41
N GLN A 390 7.17 26.09 -14.50
CA GLN A 390 7.34 25.04 -15.50
C GLN A 390 6.72 23.74 -15.00
N GLU A 391 5.72 23.24 -15.71
CA GLU A 391 4.97 22.05 -15.30
C GLU A 391 5.85 20.81 -15.17
N ASP A 392 6.75 20.59 -16.14
CA ASP A 392 7.66 19.44 -16.15
C ASP A 392 8.67 19.50 -14.98
N VAL A 393 8.97 20.70 -14.47
CA VAL A 393 9.80 20.88 -13.27
C VAL A 393 9.02 20.51 -12.02
N GLN A 394 7.75 20.94 -11.92
CA GLN A 394 6.91 20.60 -10.77
C GLN A 394 6.71 19.09 -10.64
N GLU A 395 6.42 18.43 -11.77
CA GLU A 395 6.22 16.99 -11.81
C GLU A 395 7.49 16.24 -11.43
N ARG A 396 8.63 16.52 -12.07
CA ARG A 396 9.90 15.85 -11.72
C ARG A 396 10.34 16.13 -10.28
N ALA A 397 10.05 17.32 -9.74
CA ALA A 397 10.34 17.63 -8.35
C ALA A 397 9.47 16.81 -7.39
N ALA A 398 8.18 16.65 -7.69
CA ALA A 398 7.26 15.80 -6.93
C ALA A 398 7.66 14.32 -7.01
N THR A 399 7.98 13.82 -8.22
CA THR A 399 8.53 12.47 -8.41
C THR A 399 9.83 12.31 -7.63
N GLY A 400 10.73 13.29 -7.68
CA GLY A 400 11.99 13.30 -6.95
C GLY A 400 11.77 13.16 -5.44
N LEU A 401 10.77 13.87 -4.89
CA LEU A 401 10.38 13.77 -3.47
C LEU A 401 9.80 12.39 -3.12
N ALA A 402 9.03 11.78 -4.04
CA ALA A 402 8.49 10.44 -3.85
C ALA A 402 9.57 9.35 -3.91
N THR A 403 10.57 9.52 -4.77
CA THR A 403 11.60 8.51 -5.05
C THR A 403 12.72 8.54 -4.02
N PHE A 404 13.26 9.71 -3.66
CA PHE A 404 14.48 9.76 -2.83
C PHE A 404 14.27 9.26 -1.39
N VAL A 405 13.03 9.22 -0.91
CA VAL A 405 12.71 8.68 0.42
C VAL A 405 12.72 7.16 0.45
N VAL A 406 12.55 6.49 -0.70
CA VAL A 406 12.53 5.02 -0.79
C VAL A 406 13.98 4.52 -0.85
N ILE A 407 14.35 3.64 0.08
CA ILE A 407 15.68 3.01 0.11
C ILE A 407 15.66 1.66 -0.61
N ASP A 408 14.55 0.93 -0.49
CA ASP A 408 14.38 -0.40 -1.05
C ASP A 408 12.99 -0.52 -1.69
N ASP A 409 12.96 -0.64 -3.01
CA ASP A 409 11.74 -0.78 -3.80
C ASP A 409 11.05 -2.14 -3.56
N GLU A 410 11.79 -3.19 -3.21
CA GLU A 410 11.21 -4.53 -2.99
C GLU A 410 10.47 -4.59 -1.65
N ASN A 411 11.03 -3.97 -0.62
CA ASN A 411 10.46 -3.96 0.72
C ASN A 411 9.62 -2.70 1.02
N ALA A 412 9.47 -1.80 0.05
CA ALA A 412 8.85 -0.48 0.20
C ALA A 412 9.37 0.31 1.41
N SER A 413 10.64 0.12 1.78
CA SER A 413 11.22 0.73 2.96
C SER A 413 11.64 2.17 2.68
N ILE A 414 11.37 3.07 3.63
CA ILE A 414 11.71 4.48 3.50
C ILE A 414 12.73 4.93 4.53
N ASP A 415 13.54 5.93 4.17
CA ASP A 415 14.42 6.62 5.10
C ASP A 415 13.62 7.64 5.93
N CYS A 416 13.50 7.40 7.24
CA CYS A 416 12.77 8.29 8.15
C CYS A 416 13.35 9.71 8.16
N GLY A 417 14.67 9.86 8.10
CA GLY A 417 15.32 11.18 8.11
C GLY A 417 14.99 11.99 6.85
N ARG A 418 15.06 11.36 5.68
CA ARG A 418 14.70 11.97 4.39
C ARG A 418 13.22 12.33 4.36
N ALA A 419 12.34 11.45 4.84
CA ALA A 419 10.91 11.72 4.93
C ALA A 419 10.59 12.93 5.84
N GLU A 420 11.18 12.97 7.03
CA GLU A 420 11.04 14.11 7.95
C GLU A 420 11.64 15.39 7.39
N ALA A 421 12.70 15.31 6.57
CA ALA A 421 13.26 16.49 5.91
C ALA A 421 12.28 17.11 4.91
N VAL A 422 11.41 16.33 4.25
CA VAL A 422 10.32 16.85 3.40
C VAL A 422 9.25 17.56 4.23
N MET A 423 8.98 17.08 5.45
CA MET A 423 7.96 17.67 6.33
C MET A 423 8.35 19.08 6.81
N ARG A 424 9.65 19.39 6.91
CA ARG A 424 10.14 20.69 7.34
C ARG A 424 9.65 21.83 6.44
N ASP A 425 9.58 23.03 7.01
CA ASP A 425 9.25 24.27 6.29
C ASP A 425 7.90 24.24 5.52
N GLY A 426 6.95 23.38 5.94
CA GLY A 426 5.62 23.27 5.37
C GLY A 426 5.54 22.47 4.06
N GLY A 427 6.46 21.51 3.85
CA GLY A 427 6.48 20.70 2.63
C GLY A 427 5.25 19.81 2.45
N ILE A 428 4.65 19.30 3.53
CA ILE A 428 3.39 18.53 3.45
C ILE A 428 2.28 19.40 2.85
N ARG A 429 2.10 20.62 3.34
CA ARG A 429 1.10 21.57 2.82
C ARG A 429 1.30 21.86 1.35
N LEU A 430 2.56 21.98 0.90
CA LEU A 430 2.88 22.18 -0.50
C LEU A 430 2.44 20.99 -1.34
N LEU A 431 2.79 19.77 -0.93
CA LEU A 431 2.38 18.54 -1.62
C LEU A 431 0.85 18.39 -1.66
N LEU A 432 0.16 18.65 -0.54
CA LEU A 432 -1.29 18.61 -0.46
C LEU A 432 -1.97 19.63 -1.39
N ASN A 433 -1.38 20.82 -1.56
CA ASN A 433 -1.87 21.82 -2.51
C ASN A 433 -1.66 21.39 -3.97
N LEU A 434 -0.55 20.71 -4.28
CA LEU A 434 -0.29 20.16 -5.62
C LEU A 434 -1.22 18.99 -5.92
N ALA A 435 -1.55 18.17 -4.91
CA ALA A 435 -2.53 17.09 -5.04
C ALA A 435 -3.95 17.62 -5.35
N LYS A 436 -4.27 18.87 -4.99
CA LYS A 436 -5.52 19.55 -5.40
C LYS A 436 -5.48 20.13 -6.81
N SER A 437 -4.35 20.04 -7.51
CA SER A 437 -4.23 20.53 -8.89
C SER A 437 -5.19 19.79 -9.82
N TRP A 438 -5.74 20.50 -10.80
CA TRP A 438 -6.53 19.91 -11.88
C TRP A 438 -5.66 19.20 -12.93
N ARG A 439 -4.33 19.35 -12.86
CA ARG A 439 -3.38 18.68 -13.75
C ARG A 439 -3.10 17.28 -13.22
N GLU A 440 -3.62 16.28 -13.90
CA GLU A 440 -3.58 14.88 -13.46
C GLU A 440 -2.15 14.34 -13.26
N GLY A 441 -1.18 14.74 -14.10
CA GLY A 441 0.23 14.34 -13.94
C GLY A 441 0.79 14.81 -12.60
N LEU A 442 0.75 16.11 -12.34
CA LEU A 442 1.19 16.71 -11.08
C LEU A 442 0.39 16.21 -9.88
N GLN A 443 -0.92 16.03 -10.02
CA GLN A 443 -1.79 15.49 -8.98
C GLN A 443 -1.38 14.06 -8.59
N SER A 444 -1.07 13.21 -9.56
CA SER A 444 -0.62 11.84 -9.34
C SER A 444 0.74 11.81 -8.64
N GLU A 445 1.72 12.57 -9.12
CA GLU A 445 3.07 12.60 -8.52
C GLU A 445 3.05 13.17 -7.09
N ALA A 446 2.21 14.17 -6.83
CA ALA A 446 2.02 14.70 -5.48
C ALA A 446 1.36 13.68 -4.55
N ALA A 447 0.31 12.99 -5.01
CA ALA A 447 -0.35 11.93 -4.24
C ALA A 447 0.62 10.78 -3.92
N LYS A 448 1.46 10.38 -4.90
CA LYS A 448 2.50 9.38 -4.72
C LYS A 448 3.52 9.79 -3.66
N ALA A 449 4.00 11.03 -3.71
CA ALA A 449 4.92 11.55 -2.70
C ALA A 449 4.29 11.49 -1.30
N ILE A 450 3.03 11.92 -1.16
CA ILE A 450 2.30 11.86 0.12
C ILE A 450 2.15 10.42 0.60
N ALA A 451 1.81 9.49 -0.29
CA ALA A 451 1.65 8.08 0.03
C ALA A 451 2.94 7.48 0.58
N ASN A 452 4.06 7.63 -0.14
CA ASN A 452 5.37 7.11 0.28
C ASN A 452 5.82 7.73 1.61
N LEU A 453 5.64 9.03 1.77
CA LEU A 453 5.98 9.73 3.01
C LEU A 453 5.15 9.24 4.21
N SER A 454 3.89 8.85 3.98
CA SER A 454 2.97 8.41 5.04
C SER A 454 3.28 7.01 5.58
N VAL A 455 4.30 6.31 5.06
CA VAL A 455 4.84 5.09 5.71
C VAL A 455 5.49 5.45 7.06
N ASN A 456 6.02 6.67 7.21
CA ASN A 456 6.56 7.16 8.47
C ASN A 456 5.43 7.72 9.35
N ALA A 457 5.33 7.24 10.59
CA ALA A 457 4.24 7.61 11.50
C ALA A 457 4.19 9.11 11.84
N HIS A 458 5.34 9.79 11.97
CA HIS A 458 5.37 11.24 12.24
C HIS A 458 4.84 12.03 11.05
N VAL A 459 5.23 11.63 9.84
CA VAL A 459 4.76 12.28 8.61
C VAL A 459 3.29 11.95 8.34
N ALA A 460 2.85 10.72 8.57
CA ALA A 460 1.44 10.31 8.49
C ALA A 460 0.55 11.18 9.38
N LYS A 461 0.98 11.40 10.63
CA LYS A 461 0.30 12.31 11.56
C LYS A 461 0.22 13.74 11.04
N ALA A 462 1.32 14.29 10.52
CA ALA A 462 1.33 15.64 9.93
C ALA A 462 0.41 15.74 8.70
N VAL A 463 0.40 14.72 7.83
CA VAL A 463 -0.52 14.62 6.69
C VAL A 463 -1.98 14.62 7.16
N ALA A 464 -2.31 13.87 8.21
CA ALA A 464 -3.66 13.86 8.78
C ALA A 464 -4.06 15.22 9.37
N GLU A 465 -3.19 15.84 10.18
CA GLU A 465 -3.43 17.15 10.81
C GLU A 465 -3.61 18.29 9.78
N GLU A 466 -2.92 18.22 8.64
CA GLU A 466 -3.08 19.18 7.55
C GLU A 466 -4.28 18.90 6.62
N GLY A 467 -5.14 17.94 6.97
CA GLY A 467 -6.35 17.61 6.21
C GLY A 467 -6.10 16.71 4.99
N GLY A 468 -4.96 16.02 4.95
CA GLY A 468 -4.58 15.11 3.87
C GLY A 468 -5.55 13.95 3.67
N ILE A 469 -6.16 13.43 4.73
CA ILE A 469 -7.16 12.35 4.66
C ILE A 469 -8.34 12.73 3.75
N ASN A 470 -8.91 13.92 3.92
CA ASN A 470 -10.01 14.41 3.09
C ASN A 470 -9.61 14.56 1.62
N ILE A 471 -8.37 15.02 1.39
CA ILE A 471 -7.84 15.19 0.03
C ILE A 471 -7.68 13.82 -0.63
N LEU A 472 -7.02 12.87 0.03
CA LEU A 472 -6.80 11.52 -0.49
C LEU A 472 -8.12 10.76 -0.69
N ALA A 473 -9.08 10.86 0.23
CA ALA A 473 -10.42 10.29 0.07
C ALA A 473 -11.17 10.89 -1.14
N GLY A 474 -10.99 12.18 -1.41
CA GLY A 474 -11.50 12.83 -2.62
C GLY A 474 -10.80 12.33 -3.89
N LEU A 475 -9.47 12.24 -3.88
CA LEU A 475 -8.66 11.78 -5.01
C LEU A 475 -8.87 10.31 -5.35
N ALA A 476 -9.17 9.46 -4.35
CA ALA A 476 -9.56 8.08 -4.56
C ALA A 476 -10.82 7.95 -5.43
N LYS A 477 -11.65 9.00 -5.54
CA LYS A 477 -12.83 8.99 -6.43
C LYS A 477 -12.50 9.33 -7.88
N SER A 478 -11.24 9.70 -8.18
CA SER A 478 -10.80 10.14 -9.51
C SER A 478 -11.12 9.12 -10.61
N MET A 479 -11.35 9.64 -11.82
CA MET A 479 -11.46 8.83 -13.04
C MET A 479 -10.08 8.48 -13.62
N ASN A 480 -9.04 9.20 -13.21
CA ASN A 480 -7.67 8.85 -13.53
C ASN A 480 -7.19 7.72 -12.60
N ARG A 481 -6.86 6.57 -13.22
CA ARG A 481 -6.42 5.38 -12.50
C ARG A 481 -5.17 5.62 -11.64
N LEU A 482 -4.17 6.34 -12.15
CA LEU A 482 -2.93 6.60 -11.42
C LEU A 482 -3.18 7.48 -10.19
N VAL A 483 -3.98 8.54 -10.34
CA VAL A 483 -4.34 9.41 -9.20
C VAL A 483 -5.07 8.61 -8.12
N ALA A 484 -6.04 7.79 -8.51
CA ALA A 484 -6.79 6.99 -7.56
C ALA A 484 -5.95 5.88 -6.91
N GLU A 485 -5.01 5.28 -7.65
CA GLU A 485 -4.05 4.31 -7.15
C GLU A 485 -3.20 4.90 -6.02
N GLU A 486 -2.57 6.04 -6.28
CA GLU A 486 -1.70 6.71 -5.30
C GLU A 486 -2.49 7.23 -4.11
N ALA A 487 -3.73 7.71 -4.34
CA ALA A 487 -4.62 8.11 -3.26
C ALA A 487 -5.03 6.93 -2.36
N ALA A 488 -5.36 5.77 -2.95
CA ALA A 488 -5.63 4.55 -2.19
C ALA A 488 -4.40 4.07 -1.40
N GLY A 489 -3.20 4.21 -1.98
CA GLY A 489 -1.94 3.93 -1.29
C GLY A 489 -1.69 4.82 -0.09
N GLY A 490 -1.95 6.13 -0.23
CA GLY A 490 -1.87 7.07 0.89
C GLY A 490 -2.88 6.73 2.00
N LEU A 491 -4.11 6.36 1.65
CA LEU A 491 -5.12 5.92 2.62
C LEU A 491 -4.72 4.60 3.30
N TRP A 492 -4.10 3.67 2.57
CA TRP A 492 -3.57 2.43 3.13
C TRP A 492 -2.52 2.73 4.20
N ASN A 493 -1.51 3.55 3.88
CA ASN A 493 -0.45 3.89 4.83
C ASN A 493 -1.00 4.64 6.04
N LEU A 494 -1.94 5.59 5.85
CA LEU A 494 -2.58 6.30 6.96
C LEU A 494 -3.42 5.38 7.86
N SER A 495 -4.12 4.39 7.28
CA SER A 495 -4.98 3.44 8.00
C SER A 495 -4.23 2.47 8.94
N VAL A 496 -2.90 2.42 8.86
CA VAL A 496 -2.07 1.69 9.82
C VAL A 496 -2.16 2.33 11.21
N GLY A 497 -2.28 3.66 11.31
CA GLY A 497 -2.46 4.37 12.58
C GLY A 497 -3.89 4.30 13.08
N GLU A 498 -4.10 3.77 14.29
CA GLU A 498 -5.42 3.63 14.92
C GLU A 498 -6.17 4.96 15.02
N GLU A 499 -5.44 6.05 15.31
CA GLU A 499 -6.00 7.40 15.43
C GLU A 499 -6.56 7.97 14.10
N HIS A 500 -6.17 7.42 12.94
CA HIS A 500 -6.58 7.91 11.63
C HIS A 500 -7.78 7.17 11.06
N LYS A 501 -8.05 5.92 11.50
CA LYS A 501 -9.10 5.07 10.92
C LYS A 501 -10.48 5.75 10.94
N GLY A 502 -10.85 6.32 12.08
CA GLY A 502 -12.12 7.06 12.23
C GLY A 502 -12.22 8.28 11.30
N ALA A 503 -11.12 9.03 11.13
CA ALA A 503 -11.09 10.17 10.22
C ALA A 503 -11.17 9.76 8.74
N ILE A 504 -10.59 8.62 8.37
CA ILE A 504 -10.69 8.05 7.01
C ILE A 504 -12.14 7.67 6.69
N ALA A 505 -12.81 7.02 7.64
CA ALA A 505 -14.23 6.70 7.58
C ALA A 505 -15.09 7.98 7.42
N GLU A 506 -14.92 8.96 8.30
CA GLU A 506 -15.67 10.23 8.27
C GLU A 506 -15.46 11.04 6.97
N ALA A 507 -14.27 10.96 6.36
CA ALA A 507 -13.98 11.57 5.07
C ALA A 507 -14.64 10.85 3.87
N GLY A 508 -15.34 9.74 4.11
CA GLY A 508 -15.92 8.88 3.08
C GLY A 508 -14.88 8.04 2.33
N GLY A 509 -13.73 7.79 2.94
CA GLY A 509 -12.64 6.99 2.39
C GLY A 509 -13.04 5.54 2.19
N VAL A 510 -13.76 4.94 3.15
CA VAL A 510 -14.27 3.55 3.04
C VAL A 510 -15.09 3.36 1.77
N LYS A 511 -16.08 4.23 1.55
CA LYS A 511 -16.94 4.17 0.37
C LYS A 511 -16.14 4.36 -0.93
N ALA A 512 -15.18 5.29 -0.94
CA ALA A 512 -14.32 5.51 -2.09
C ALA A 512 -13.50 4.26 -2.44
N LEU A 513 -12.87 3.62 -1.45
CA LEU A 513 -12.08 2.40 -1.63
C LEU A 513 -12.92 1.24 -2.15
N VAL A 514 -14.13 1.05 -1.62
CA VAL A 514 -15.08 0.03 -2.12
C VAL A 514 -15.49 0.31 -3.57
N ASP A 515 -15.78 1.56 -3.92
CA ASP A 515 -16.13 1.96 -5.28
C ASP A 515 -14.98 1.74 -6.27
N LEU A 516 -13.72 1.88 -5.82
CA LEU A 516 -12.56 1.58 -6.66
C LEU A 516 -12.47 0.11 -7.06
N ILE A 517 -12.76 -0.79 -6.11
CA ILE A 517 -12.76 -2.23 -6.37
C ILE A 517 -13.78 -2.58 -7.44
N PHE A 518 -14.99 -2.01 -7.37
CA PHE A 518 -16.00 -2.23 -8.40
C PHE A 518 -15.62 -1.59 -9.75
N LYS A 519 -15.05 -0.36 -9.72
CA LYS A 519 -14.66 0.40 -10.92
C LYS A 519 -13.58 -0.30 -11.73
N TRP A 520 -12.57 -0.87 -11.07
CA TRP A 520 -11.40 -1.48 -11.73
C TRP A 520 -11.22 -2.95 -11.41
N SER A 521 -12.33 -3.69 -11.32
CA SER A 521 -12.36 -5.14 -11.07
C SER A 521 -11.55 -6.00 -12.06
N SER A 522 -11.08 -5.43 -13.18
CA SER A 522 -10.15 -6.07 -14.12
C SER A 522 -9.07 -5.09 -14.63
N GLY A 523 -7.79 -5.46 -14.56
CA GLY A 523 -6.68 -4.72 -15.18
C GLY A 523 -6.22 -3.48 -14.41
N GLY A 524 -6.35 -3.48 -13.08
CA GLY A 524 -6.02 -2.38 -12.17
C GLY A 524 -5.39 -2.85 -10.86
N ASP A 525 -4.54 -3.87 -10.92
CA ASP A 525 -4.15 -4.69 -9.76
C ASP A 525 -3.50 -3.86 -8.65
N GLY A 526 -2.65 -2.89 -9.01
CA GLY A 526 -2.06 -1.95 -8.04
C GLY A 526 -3.09 -1.06 -7.32
N VAL A 527 -4.22 -0.71 -7.96
CA VAL A 527 -5.32 0.00 -7.29
C VAL A 527 -6.08 -0.95 -6.38
N LEU A 528 -6.38 -2.16 -6.87
CA LEU A 528 -7.15 -3.15 -6.14
C LEU A 528 -6.43 -3.60 -4.86
N GLU A 529 -5.12 -3.82 -4.93
CA GLU A 529 -4.29 -4.18 -3.80
C GLU A 529 -4.29 -3.08 -2.74
N ARG A 530 -4.02 -1.83 -3.14
CA ARG A 530 -4.02 -0.69 -2.23
C ARG A 530 -5.39 -0.45 -1.59
N ALA A 531 -6.46 -0.59 -2.37
CA ALA A 531 -7.82 -0.46 -1.87
C ALA A 531 -8.18 -1.56 -0.87
N ALA A 532 -7.88 -2.82 -1.19
CA ALA A 532 -8.12 -3.96 -0.30
C ALA A 532 -7.25 -3.87 0.97
N GLY A 533 -5.99 -3.46 0.85
CA GLY A 533 -5.06 -3.30 1.97
C GLY A 533 -5.52 -2.24 2.97
N ALA A 534 -5.98 -1.09 2.47
CA ALA A 534 -6.60 -0.05 3.29
C ALA A 534 -7.89 -0.55 3.97
N LEU A 535 -8.77 -1.23 3.23
CA LEU A 535 -10.00 -1.81 3.80
C LEU A 535 -9.71 -2.87 4.85
N ALA A 536 -8.66 -3.67 4.68
CA ALA A 536 -8.25 -4.66 5.66
C ALA A 536 -7.80 -4.02 6.99
N ASN A 537 -7.04 -2.93 6.92
CA ASN A 537 -6.62 -2.17 8.11
C ASN A 537 -7.82 -1.50 8.81
N LEU A 538 -8.74 -0.92 8.03
CA LEU A 538 -9.97 -0.31 8.54
C LEU A 538 -10.90 -1.36 9.16
N ALA A 539 -11.00 -2.56 8.56
CA ALA A 539 -11.81 -3.66 9.08
C ALA A 539 -11.31 -4.22 10.41
N ALA A 540 -10.07 -3.93 10.82
CA ALA A 540 -9.57 -4.32 12.14
C ALA A 540 -10.14 -3.48 13.29
N ASP A 541 -10.70 -2.29 13.01
CA ASP A 541 -11.41 -1.47 13.99
C ASP A 541 -12.91 -1.77 13.99
N ASP A 542 -13.51 -1.93 15.18
CA ASP A 542 -14.91 -2.32 15.36
C ASP A 542 -15.89 -1.38 14.62
N LYS A 543 -15.72 -0.06 14.76
CA LYS A 543 -16.63 0.93 14.16
C LYS A 543 -16.45 0.99 12.64
N CYS A 544 -15.20 1.01 12.17
CA CYS A 544 -14.89 1.06 10.75
C CYS A 544 -15.30 -0.24 10.04
N SER A 545 -15.22 -1.41 10.71
CA SER A 545 -15.65 -2.69 10.15
C SER A 545 -17.12 -2.70 9.74
N LEU A 546 -17.99 -2.07 10.56
CA LEU A 546 -19.41 -1.89 10.25
C LEU A 546 -19.60 -1.02 9.01
N GLU A 547 -18.85 0.08 8.90
CA GLU A 547 -18.93 0.97 7.75
C GLU A 547 -18.46 0.28 6.47
N VAL A 548 -17.38 -0.51 6.54
CA VAL A 548 -16.88 -1.32 5.42
C VAL A 548 -17.96 -2.27 4.93
N ALA A 549 -18.65 -2.98 5.83
CA ALA A 549 -19.76 -3.85 5.47
C ALA A 549 -20.94 -3.07 4.84
N LEU A 550 -21.38 -1.98 5.48
CA LEU A 550 -22.49 -1.14 5.00
C LEU A 550 -22.21 -0.49 3.63
N ALA A 551 -20.96 -0.16 3.33
CA ALA A 551 -20.56 0.40 2.04
C ALA A 551 -20.58 -0.62 0.88
N GLY A 552 -20.78 -1.91 1.19
CA GLY A 552 -20.73 -3.01 0.23
C GLY A 552 -19.34 -3.66 0.12
N GLY A 553 -18.48 -3.48 1.14
CA GLY A 553 -17.12 -3.99 1.16
C GLY A 553 -17.02 -5.52 1.14
N VAL A 554 -17.93 -6.23 1.83
CA VAL A 554 -17.95 -7.71 1.81
C VAL A 554 -18.02 -8.24 0.38
N ARG A 555 -19.03 -7.79 -0.39
CA ARG A 555 -19.19 -8.18 -1.81
C ARG A 555 -17.97 -7.77 -2.66
N ALA A 556 -17.41 -6.60 -2.43
CA ALA A 556 -16.23 -6.12 -3.16
C ALA A 556 -15.00 -7.01 -2.91
N LEU A 557 -14.75 -7.38 -1.65
CA LEU A 557 -13.61 -8.21 -1.26
C LEU A 557 -13.78 -9.66 -1.73
N VAL A 558 -15.01 -10.21 -1.68
CA VAL A 558 -15.32 -11.53 -2.24
C VAL A 558 -15.10 -11.57 -3.75
N LEU A 559 -15.48 -10.50 -4.47
CA LEU A 559 -15.20 -10.36 -5.91
C LEU A 559 -13.69 -10.45 -6.20
N LEU A 560 -12.86 -9.79 -5.39
CA LEU A 560 -11.39 -9.83 -5.54
C LEU A 560 -10.81 -11.20 -5.22
N ALA A 561 -11.20 -11.79 -4.08
CA ALA A 561 -10.76 -13.11 -3.66
C ALA A 561 -11.07 -14.18 -4.71
N ARG A 562 -12.21 -14.04 -5.41
CA ARG A 562 -12.67 -15.02 -6.40
C ARG A 562 -12.05 -14.83 -7.80
N ASN A 563 -11.94 -13.58 -8.26
CA ASN A 563 -11.68 -13.31 -9.69
C ASN A 563 -10.27 -12.78 -9.97
N CYS A 564 -9.60 -12.20 -8.98
CA CYS A 564 -8.25 -11.68 -9.17
C CYS A 564 -7.23 -12.83 -9.24
N LYS A 565 -6.15 -12.63 -9.99
CA LYS A 565 -5.04 -13.60 -10.13
C LYS A 565 -3.75 -13.15 -9.45
N PHE A 566 -3.70 -11.91 -8.98
CA PHE A 566 -2.53 -11.32 -8.36
C PHE A 566 -2.53 -11.62 -6.87
N GLU A 567 -1.46 -12.23 -6.38
CA GLU A 567 -1.39 -12.72 -5.00
C GLU A 567 -1.56 -11.60 -3.97
N GLY A 568 -0.96 -10.42 -4.19
CA GLY A 568 -1.09 -9.28 -3.28
C GLY A 568 -2.54 -8.87 -3.09
N VAL A 569 -3.31 -8.79 -4.18
CA VAL A 569 -4.75 -8.46 -4.13
C VAL A 569 -5.54 -9.54 -3.39
N GLN A 570 -5.26 -10.82 -3.66
CA GLN A 570 -5.94 -11.95 -3.00
C GLN A 570 -5.64 -11.99 -1.50
N GLU A 571 -4.39 -11.76 -1.12
CA GLU A 571 -3.93 -11.72 0.27
C GLU A 571 -4.65 -10.59 1.03
N GLN A 572 -4.62 -9.36 0.50
CA GLN A 572 -5.29 -8.23 1.14
C GLN A 572 -6.81 -8.42 1.21
N ALA A 573 -7.43 -9.03 0.20
CA ALA A 573 -8.85 -9.34 0.21
C ALA A 573 -9.21 -10.39 1.28
N ALA A 574 -8.44 -11.48 1.37
CA ALA A 574 -8.63 -12.50 2.40
C ALA A 574 -8.40 -11.94 3.81
N ARG A 575 -7.37 -11.11 4.00
CA ARG A 575 -7.08 -10.43 5.26
C ARG A 575 -8.22 -9.51 5.69
N ALA A 576 -8.79 -8.74 4.76
CA ALA A 576 -9.94 -7.89 5.04
C ALA A 576 -11.18 -8.71 5.46
N LEU A 577 -11.46 -9.83 4.77
CA LEU A 577 -12.56 -10.73 5.13
C LEU A 577 -12.33 -11.38 6.50
N ALA A 578 -11.08 -11.76 6.83
CA ALA A 578 -10.72 -12.27 8.14
C ALA A 578 -10.99 -11.25 9.24
N ASN A 579 -10.57 -9.99 9.04
CA ASN A 579 -10.78 -8.91 10.01
C ASN A 579 -12.27 -8.58 10.18
N LEU A 580 -13.05 -8.55 9.09
CA LEU A 580 -14.50 -8.36 9.16
C LEU A 580 -15.18 -9.47 9.99
N ALA A 581 -14.70 -10.71 9.92
CA ALA A 581 -15.25 -11.84 10.66
C ALA A 581 -14.76 -11.93 12.13
N ALA A 582 -13.74 -11.15 12.54
CA ALA A 582 -13.07 -11.26 13.83
C ALA A 582 -13.83 -10.64 15.02
N HIS A 583 -14.89 -9.88 14.75
CA HIS A 583 -15.55 -9.00 15.73
C HIS A 583 -16.58 -9.68 16.65
N GLY A 584 -16.70 -11.00 16.62
CA GLY A 584 -17.60 -11.76 17.51
C GLY A 584 -19.04 -11.24 17.48
N ASP A 585 -19.67 -11.10 18.66
CA ASP A 585 -21.05 -10.62 18.80
C ASP A 585 -21.18 -9.08 18.72
N SER A 586 -20.09 -8.33 18.52
CA SER A 586 -20.18 -6.86 18.47
C SER A 586 -20.90 -6.36 17.21
N ASN A 587 -20.91 -7.17 16.14
CA ASN A 587 -21.64 -6.91 14.91
C ASN A 587 -22.02 -8.22 14.16
N ASN A 588 -22.76 -8.08 13.07
CA ASN A 588 -23.21 -9.21 12.24
C ASN A 588 -22.31 -9.47 11.02
N ASN A 589 -21.09 -8.92 10.98
CA ASN A 589 -20.21 -9.02 9.80
C ASN A 589 -19.77 -10.47 9.55
N ASN A 590 -19.56 -11.27 10.59
CA ASN A 590 -19.23 -12.69 10.46
C ASN A 590 -20.32 -13.45 9.67
N ALA A 591 -21.58 -13.27 10.04
CA ALA A 591 -22.72 -13.83 9.32
C ALA A 591 -22.84 -13.26 7.90
N ALA A 592 -22.64 -11.94 7.73
CA ALA A 592 -22.71 -11.29 6.41
C ALA A 592 -21.66 -11.84 5.44
N VAL A 593 -20.42 -12.06 5.88
CA VAL A 593 -19.36 -12.67 5.06
C VAL A 593 -19.71 -14.11 4.71
N GLY A 594 -20.18 -14.92 5.67
CA GLY A 594 -20.56 -16.32 5.41
C GLY A 594 -21.76 -16.50 4.48
N GLN A 595 -22.68 -15.51 4.44
CA GLN A 595 -23.86 -15.51 3.57
C GLN A 595 -23.59 -14.91 2.18
N GLU A 596 -22.47 -14.20 1.98
CA GLU A 596 -22.13 -13.63 0.68
C GLU A 596 -21.82 -14.73 -0.33
N ALA A 597 -22.47 -14.67 -1.49
CA ALA A 597 -22.44 -15.73 -2.48
C ALA A 597 -21.01 -15.97 -3.02
N GLY A 598 -20.51 -17.20 -2.87
CA GLY A 598 -19.18 -17.58 -3.34
C GLY A 598 -18.04 -17.20 -2.40
N ALA A 599 -18.31 -16.61 -1.23
CA ALA A 599 -17.28 -16.20 -0.28
C ALA A 599 -16.52 -17.41 0.28
N LEU A 600 -17.26 -18.42 0.77
CA LEU A 600 -16.67 -19.61 1.38
C LEU A 600 -15.92 -20.45 0.34
N GLU A 601 -16.48 -20.64 -0.85
CA GLU A 601 -15.82 -21.35 -1.95
C GLU A 601 -14.54 -20.65 -2.40
N ALA A 602 -14.54 -19.32 -2.47
CA ALA A 602 -13.34 -18.55 -2.78
C ALA A 602 -12.26 -18.73 -1.71
N LEU A 603 -12.60 -18.55 -0.42
CA LEU A 603 -11.64 -18.73 0.68
C LEU A 603 -11.09 -20.16 0.73
N VAL A 604 -11.94 -21.17 0.57
CA VAL A 604 -11.51 -22.58 0.48
C VAL A 604 -10.57 -22.78 -0.70
N GLN A 605 -10.84 -22.19 -1.86
CA GLN A 605 -9.94 -22.29 -3.02
C GLN A 605 -8.60 -21.58 -2.78
N LEU A 606 -8.60 -20.43 -2.10
CA LEU A 606 -7.39 -19.67 -1.78
C LEU A 606 -6.43 -20.45 -0.87
N THR A 607 -6.92 -21.34 0.00
CA THR A 607 -6.07 -22.24 0.82
C THR A 607 -5.22 -23.20 -0.01
N ARG A 608 -5.52 -23.40 -1.29
CA ARG A 608 -4.81 -24.30 -2.21
C ARG A 608 -3.81 -23.58 -3.13
N THR A 609 -3.68 -22.25 -2.99
CA THR A 609 -2.77 -21.45 -3.82
C THR A 609 -1.30 -21.72 -3.47
N PRO A 610 -0.34 -21.45 -4.37
CA PRO A 610 1.08 -21.60 -4.07
C PRO A 610 1.62 -20.53 -3.12
N HIS A 611 0.92 -19.41 -2.94
CA HIS A 611 1.37 -18.26 -2.14
C HIS A 611 1.04 -18.42 -0.66
N GLU A 612 2.05 -18.37 0.19
CA GLU A 612 1.91 -18.62 1.63
C GLU A 612 1.04 -17.58 2.35
N GLY A 613 1.25 -16.29 2.09
CA GLY A 613 0.46 -15.20 2.69
C GLY A 613 -1.03 -15.33 2.36
N VAL A 614 -1.37 -15.58 1.09
CA VAL A 614 -2.75 -15.85 0.66
C VAL A 614 -3.38 -17.01 1.42
N ARG A 615 -2.67 -18.15 1.56
CA ARG A 615 -3.17 -19.30 2.31
C ARG A 615 -3.38 -18.99 3.80
N GLN A 616 -2.47 -18.21 4.40
CA GLN A 616 -2.53 -17.83 5.82
C GLN A 616 -3.79 -17.01 6.09
N GLU A 617 -4.01 -15.96 5.29
CA GLU A 617 -5.15 -15.06 5.46
C GLU A 617 -6.47 -15.76 5.14
N ALA A 618 -6.49 -16.65 4.14
CA ALA A 618 -7.67 -17.46 3.83
C ALA A 618 -8.03 -18.44 4.96
N ALA A 619 -7.04 -19.13 5.53
CA ALA A 619 -7.25 -20.00 6.69
C ALA A 619 -7.69 -19.20 7.92
N GLY A 620 -7.13 -18.01 8.14
CA GLY A 620 -7.54 -17.10 9.20
C GLY A 620 -8.99 -16.62 9.05
N ALA A 621 -9.43 -16.31 7.83
CA ALA A 621 -10.82 -15.96 7.56
C ALA A 621 -11.76 -17.14 7.86
N LEU A 622 -11.43 -18.36 7.40
CA LEU A 622 -12.22 -19.56 7.67
C LEU A 622 -12.28 -19.88 9.17
N TRP A 623 -11.19 -19.68 9.90
CA TRP A 623 -11.18 -19.82 11.35
C TRP A 623 -12.14 -18.83 12.00
N ASN A 624 -12.06 -17.54 11.68
CA ASN A 624 -12.96 -16.55 12.26
C ASN A 624 -14.43 -16.83 11.90
N LEU A 625 -14.71 -17.21 10.65
CA LEU A 625 -16.07 -17.56 10.21
C LEU A 625 -16.64 -18.78 10.92
N SER A 626 -15.79 -19.72 11.37
CA SER A 626 -16.23 -20.92 12.08
C SER A 626 -16.79 -20.67 13.49
N PHE A 627 -16.67 -19.45 14.03
CA PHE A 627 -17.33 -19.10 15.28
C PHE A 627 -18.87 -19.06 15.15
N ASP A 628 -19.41 -18.90 13.94
CA ASP A 628 -20.84 -19.03 13.66
C ASP A 628 -21.22 -20.47 13.26
N ASP A 629 -22.28 -21.00 13.86
CA ASP A 629 -22.71 -22.39 13.69
C ASP A 629 -23.17 -22.69 12.25
N SER A 630 -23.87 -21.76 11.60
CA SER A 630 -24.32 -21.91 10.22
C SER A 630 -23.14 -21.88 9.25
N ASN A 631 -22.18 -20.98 9.51
CA ASN A 631 -20.98 -20.86 8.71
C ASN A 631 -20.11 -22.13 8.79
N ARG A 632 -20.02 -22.80 9.94
CA ARG A 632 -19.26 -24.07 10.04
C ARG A 632 -19.77 -25.15 9.09
N GLU A 633 -21.09 -25.34 9.02
CA GLU A 633 -21.69 -26.34 8.13
C GLU A 633 -21.58 -25.91 6.66
N ALA A 634 -21.68 -24.62 6.38
CA ALA A 634 -21.49 -24.08 5.03
C ALA A 634 -20.03 -24.22 4.55
N ILE A 635 -19.04 -23.97 5.41
CA ILE A 635 -17.61 -24.19 5.11
C ILE A 635 -17.36 -25.66 4.80
N ALA A 636 -17.91 -26.57 5.59
CA ALA A 636 -17.79 -28.01 5.35
C ALA A 636 -18.44 -28.42 4.01
N SER A 637 -19.63 -27.89 3.71
CA SER A 637 -20.35 -28.12 2.45
C SER A 637 -19.59 -27.60 1.22
N ALA A 638 -18.81 -26.53 1.37
CA ALA A 638 -17.92 -25.99 0.34
C ALA A 638 -16.60 -26.80 0.16
N GLY A 639 -16.43 -27.91 0.88
CA GLY A 639 -15.22 -28.73 0.84
C GLY A 639 -14.07 -28.19 1.70
N GLY A 640 -14.37 -27.34 2.68
CA GLY A 640 -13.36 -26.72 3.55
C GLY A 640 -12.61 -27.70 4.45
N VAL A 641 -13.27 -28.79 4.91
CA VAL A 641 -12.62 -29.81 5.75
C VAL A 641 -11.45 -30.47 5.02
N GLU A 642 -11.67 -30.96 3.80
CA GLU A 642 -10.63 -31.57 2.97
C GLU A 642 -9.50 -30.56 2.68
N ALA A 643 -9.86 -29.34 2.28
CA ALA A 643 -8.90 -28.29 1.95
C ALA A 643 -7.98 -27.94 3.12
N LEU A 644 -8.55 -27.77 4.32
CA LEU A 644 -7.79 -27.42 5.53
C LEU A 644 -6.94 -28.59 6.05
N VAL A 645 -7.40 -29.84 5.90
CA VAL A 645 -6.57 -31.02 6.21
C VAL A 645 -5.36 -31.10 5.28
N VAL A 646 -5.54 -30.85 3.98
CA VAL A 646 -4.44 -30.77 3.02
C VAL A 646 -3.50 -29.63 3.37
N LEU A 647 -4.03 -28.46 3.72
CA LEU A 647 -3.23 -27.31 4.15
C LEU A 647 -2.37 -27.64 5.36
N ALA A 648 -2.98 -28.17 6.43
CA ALA A 648 -2.30 -28.56 7.67
C ALA A 648 -1.17 -29.58 7.42
N ARG A 649 -1.36 -30.49 6.46
CA ARG A 649 -0.32 -31.45 6.04
C ARG A 649 0.84 -30.79 5.30
N SER A 650 0.54 -29.83 4.44
CA SER A 650 1.55 -29.13 3.62
C SER A 650 2.31 -28.05 4.38
N CYS A 651 1.74 -27.50 5.47
CA CYS A 651 2.29 -26.34 6.17
C CYS A 651 3.20 -26.66 7.36
N SER A 652 3.56 -27.94 7.60
CA SER A 652 4.37 -28.32 8.77
C SER A 652 5.76 -27.66 8.82
N ASN A 653 6.28 -27.20 7.68
CA ASN A 653 7.54 -26.46 7.56
C ASN A 653 7.33 -25.00 7.11
N ALA A 654 6.08 -24.51 7.08
CA ALA A 654 5.76 -23.13 6.72
C ALA A 654 5.91 -22.19 7.93
N SER A 655 5.62 -20.90 7.75
CA SER A 655 5.63 -19.92 8.85
C SER A 655 4.71 -20.33 10.00
N PRO A 656 5.05 -19.95 11.25
CA PRO A 656 4.19 -20.16 12.41
C PRO A 656 2.76 -19.62 12.22
N GLY A 657 2.63 -18.47 11.56
CA GLY A 657 1.33 -17.86 11.26
C GLY A 657 0.45 -18.78 10.41
N LEU A 658 0.97 -19.34 9.31
CA LEU A 658 0.19 -20.28 8.50
C LEU A 658 -0.18 -21.55 9.28
N GLN A 659 0.76 -22.09 10.07
CA GLN A 659 0.53 -23.28 10.90
C GLN A 659 -0.61 -23.06 11.90
N GLU A 660 -0.56 -21.93 12.62
CA GLU A 660 -1.55 -21.54 13.61
C GLU A 660 -2.93 -21.37 12.95
N ARG A 661 -3.01 -20.61 11.85
CA ARG A 661 -4.30 -20.37 11.16
C ARG A 661 -4.91 -21.66 10.60
N ALA A 662 -4.08 -22.57 10.08
CA ALA A 662 -4.56 -23.86 9.58
C ALA A 662 -5.09 -24.76 10.71
N ALA A 663 -4.34 -24.88 11.82
CA ALA A 663 -4.79 -25.63 12.99
C ALA A 663 -6.02 -24.99 13.65
N GLY A 664 -6.06 -23.66 13.73
CA GLY A 664 -7.15 -22.88 14.28
C GLY A 664 -8.44 -23.06 13.48
N ALA A 665 -8.37 -23.04 12.16
CA ALA A 665 -9.54 -23.31 11.30
C ALA A 665 -10.09 -24.72 11.51
N LEU A 666 -9.22 -25.75 11.60
CA LEU A 666 -9.63 -27.11 11.92
C LEU A 666 -10.22 -27.22 13.34
N TRP A 667 -9.64 -26.51 14.30
CA TRP A 667 -10.16 -26.43 15.67
C TRP A 667 -11.57 -25.85 15.69
N GLY A 668 -11.78 -24.71 15.04
CA GLY A 668 -13.09 -24.08 14.95
C GLY A 668 -14.15 -24.97 14.29
N LEU A 669 -13.81 -25.64 13.18
CA LEU A 669 -14.72 -26.59 12.53
C LEU A 669 -15.02 -27.82 13.41
N SER A 670 -14.04 -28.31 14.17
CA SER A 670 -14.17 -29.52 15.01
C SER A 670 -15.13 -29.38 16.20
N VAL A 671 -15.60 -28.17 16.49
CA VAL A 671 -16.66 -27.93 17.50
C VAL A 671 -17.97 -28.60 17.07
N SER A 672 -18.23 -28.71 15.77
CA SER A 672 -19.37 -29.49 15.24
C SER A 672 -19.02 -30.97 15.21
N GLU A 673 -19.94 -31.82 15.68
CA GLU A 673 -19.76 -33.27 15.71
C GLU A 673 -19.59 -33.87 14.30
N THR A 674 -20.39 -33.40 13.34
CA THR A 674 -20.32 -33.84 11.94
C THR A 674 -18.95 -33.55 11.34
N ASN A 675 -18.46 -32.32 11.55
CA ASN A 675 -17.16 -31.87 11.07
C ASN A 675 -16.01 -32.58 11.80
N SER A 676 -16.10 -32.79 13.11
CA SER A 676 -15.12 -33.55 13.90
C SER A 676 -14.92 -34.95 13.32
N ILE A 677 -16.01 -35.66 13.00
CA ILE A 677 -15.96 -36.97 12.36
C ILE A 677 -15.33 -36.89 10.96
N ALA A 678 -15.71 -35.88 10.17
CA ALA A 678 -15.18 -35.66 8.82
C ALA A 678 -13.66 -35.40 8.84
N ILE A 679 -13.17 -34.49 9.68
CA ILE A 679 -11.73 -34.17 9.85
C ILE A 679 -10.93 -35.44 10.14
N GLY A 680 -11.43 -36.30 11.03
CA GLY A 680 -10.77 -37.56 11.32
C GLY A 680 -10.74 -38.51 10.12
N ARG A 681 -11.84 -38.61 9.35
CA ARG A 681 -11.96 -39.49 8.18
C ARG A 681 -11.05 -39.04 7.03
N GLU A 682 -10.89 -37.73 6.84
CA GLU A 682 -10.00 -37.14 5.84
C GLU A 682 -8.50 -37.22 6.22
N GLY A 683 -8.17 -37.79 7.39
CA GLY A 683 -6.79 -37.92 7.84
C GLY A 683 -6.20 -36.62 8.38
N GLY A 684 -7.01 -35.82 9.08
CA GLY A 684 -6.58 -34.60 9.76
C GLY A 684 -5.80 -34.82 11.06
N VAL A 685 -5.85 -36.02 11.64
CA VAL A 685 -5.16 -36.34 12.91
C VAL A 685 -3.62 -36.28 12.80
N PRO A 686 -2.95 -36.96 11.84
CA PRO A 686 -1.51 -36.87 11.70
C PRO A 686 -0.94 -35.45 11.55
N PRO A 687 -1.46 -34.56 10.68
CA PRO A 687 -0.93 -33.20 10.58
C PRO A 687 -1.15 -32.39 11.86
N LEU A 688 -2.27 -32.54 12.56
CA LEU A 688 -2.48 -31.87 13.85
C LEU A 688 -1.50 -32.35 14.92
N ILE A 689 -1.14 -33.65 14.94
CA ILE A 689 -0.09 -34.18 15.83
C ILE A 689 1.27 -33.58 15.48
N ALA A 690 1.58 -33.40 14.19
CA ALA A 690 2.82 -32.76 13.76
C ALA A 690 2.88 -31.29 14.19
N LEU A 691 1.78 -30.53 14.01
CA LEU A 691 1.67 -29.13 14.44
C LEU A 691 1.73 -28.98 15.96
N ALA A 692 1.19 -29.95 16.72
CA ALA A 692 1.35 -30.02 18.18
C ALA A 692 2.80 -30.25 18.65
N ARG A 693 3.73 -30.53 17.73
CA ARG A 693 5.18 -30.62 17.98
C ARG A 693 5.97 -29.47 17.35
N SER A 694 5.29 -28.43 16.86
CA SER A 694 5.94 -27.24 16.33
C SER A 694 6.85 -26.60 17.37
N GLU A 695 7.85 -25.85 16.92
CA GLU A 695 8.67 -25.04 17.82
C GLU A 695 7.96 -23.73 18.21
N ALA A 696 6.90 -23.38 17.48
CA ALA A 696 6.12 -22.17 17.71
C ALA A 696 5.02 -22.39 18.76
N GLU A 697 5.03 -21.55 19.79
CA GLU A 697 4.14 -21.68 20.95
C GLU A 697 2.67 -21.42 20.62
N ASP A 698 2.39 -20.46 19.73
CA ASP A 698 1.01 -20.11 19.32
C ASP A 698 0.31 -21.28 18.59
N VAL A 699 1.09 -22.10 17.87
CA VAL A 699 0.58 -23.29 17.17
C VAL A 699 0.14 -24.37 18.15
N HIS A 700 0.73 -24.41 19.35
CA HIS A 700 0.40 -25.42 20.35
C HIS A 700 -1.05 -25.34 20.82
N GLU A 701 -1.58 -24.15 21.02
CA GLU A 701 -2.94 -23.96 21.52
C GLU A 701 -3.97 -24.44 20.50
N THR A 702 -3.83 -23.98 19.25
CA THR A 702 -4.73 -24.34 18.16
C THR A 702 -4.68 -25.83 17.84
N ALA A 703 -3.49 -26.44 17.79
CA ALA A 703 -3.34 -27.87 17.55
C ALA A 703 -3.88 -28.72 18.72
N ALA A 704 -3.59 -28.34 19.97
CA ALA A 704 -4.12 -29.04 21.14
C ALA A 704 -5.64 -28.92 21.26
N GLY A 705 -6.20 -27.75 20.95
CA GLY A 705 -7.63 -27.49 20.92
C GLY A 705 -8.34 -28.36 19.90
N ALA A 706 -7.82 -28.44 18.67
CA ALA A 706 -8.34 -29.33 17.64
C ALA A 706 -8.29 -30.81 18.10
N LEU A 707 -7.16 -31.27 18.62
CA LEU A 707 -7.02 -32.66 19.09
C LEU A 707 -7.94 -32.97 20.29
N TRP A 708 -8.18 -32.01 21.17
CA TRP A 708 -9.13 -32.14 22.27
C TRP A 708 -10.56 -32.33 21.77
N ASN A 709 -11.03 -31.49 20.85
CA ASN A 709 -12.35 -31.61 20.25
C ASN A 709 -12.49 -32.93 19.47
N LEU A 710 -11.48 -33.33 18.70
CA LEU A 710 -11.48 -34.60 17.97
C LEU A 710 -11.53 -35.81 18.92
N ALA A 711 -10.81 -35.77 20.05
CA ALA A 711 -10.83 -36.84 21.06
C ALA A 711 -12.20 -36.98 21.75
N PHE A 712 -13.13 -36.04 21.56
CA PHE A 712 -14.50 -36.22 22.03
C PHE A 712 -15.17 -37.46 21.39
N ASN A 713 -14.90 -37.70 20.10
CA ASN A 713 -15.41 -38.87 19.38
C ASN A 713 -14.50 -40.10 19.60
N PRO A 714 -15.03 -41.27 20.03
CA PRO A 714 -14.21 -42.46 20.31
C PRO A 714 -13.37 -42.97 19.13
N ALA A 715 -13.88 -42.92 17.89
CA ALA A 715 -13.15 -43.37 16.72
C ALA A 715 -11.97 -42.45 16.40
N ASN A 716 -12.14 -41.14 16.56
CA ASN A 716 -11.05 -40.17 16.43
C ASN A 716 -10.06 -40.29 17.58
N ALA A 717 -10.52 -40.51 18.82
CA ALA A 717 -9.64 -40.79 19.95
C ALA A 717 -8.72 -42.00 19.68
N LEU A 718 -9.26 -43.08 19.11
CA LEU A 718 -8.49 -44.25 18.72
C LEU A 718 -7.43 -43.89 17.65
N ARG A 719 -7.82 -43.16 16.59
CA ARG A 719 -6.88 -42.67 15.57
C ARG A 719 -5.75 -41.84 16.15
N ILE A 720 -6.05 -40.95 17.11
CA ILE A 720 -5.01 -40.14 17.78
C ILE A 720 -4.01 -41.04 18.53
N VAL A 721 -4.47 -42.14 19.13
CA VAL A 721 -3.59 -43.11 19.79
C VAL A 721 -2.73 -43.87 18.78
N GLU A 722 -3.34 -44.40 17.71
CA GLU A 722 -2.67 -45.19 16.68
C GLU A 722 -1.58 -44.39 15.93
N GLU A 723 -1.82 -43.10 15.71
CA GLU A 723 -0.89 -42.17 15.05
C GLU A 723 0.18 -41.59 15.99
N GLY A 724 0.26 -42.08 17.24
CA GLY A 724 1.28 -41.66 18.20
C GLY A 724 1.04 -40.28 18.83
N GLY A 725 -0.20 -39.80 18.81
CA GLY A 725 -0.61 -38.52 19.38
C GLY A 725 -0.49 -38.45 20.91
N VAL A 726 -0.60 -39.59 21.61
CA VAL A 726 -0.41 -39.63 23.07
C VAL A 726 0.97 -39.10 23.47
N SER A 727 2.03 -39.50 22.76
CA SER A 727 3.39 -39.02 23.04
C SER A 727 3.51 -37.52 22.80
N ALA A 728 2.87 -37.00 21.75
CA ALA A 728 2.88 -35.58 21.43
C ALA A 728 2.17 -34.75 22.50
N LEU A 729 0.97 -35.17 22.91
CA LEU A 729 0.18 -34.50 23.95
C LEU A 729 0.82 -34.61 25.33
N VAL A 730 1.47 -35.72 25.66
CA VAL A 730 2.26 -35.91 26.89
C VAL A 730 3.44 -34.95 26.94
N HIS A 731 4.15 -34.81 25.82
CA HIS A 731 5.22 -33.83 25.68
C HIS A 731 4.65 -32.42 25.87
N LEU A 732 3.63 -32.06 25.09
CA LEU A 732 3.00 -30.73 25.10
C LEU A 732 2.50 -30.32 26.49
N CYS A 733 1.82 -31.23 27.19
CA CYS A 733 1.32 -31.01 28.55
C CYS A 733 2.44 -30.73 29.57
N SER A 734 3.67 -31.17 29.29
CA SER A 734 4.84 -30.98 30.15
C SER A 734 5.70 -29.77 29.73
N SER A 735 5.91 -29.57 28.43
CA SER A 735 6.95 -28.69 27.89
C SER A 735 6.44 -27.35 27.36
N SER A 736 5.17 -27.23 26.99
CA SER A 736 4.62 -25.97 26.47
C SER A 736 4.63 -24.89 27.55
N VAL A 737 4.97 -23.66 27.19
CA VAL A 737 4.85 -22.53 28.12
C VAL A 737 3.41 -22.05 28.26
N SER A 738 2.57 -22.30 27.24
CA SER A 738 1.15 -21.96 27.28
C SER A 738 0.41 -22.87 28.25
N LYS A 739 -0.14 -22.27 29.31
CA LYS A 739 -1.03 -22.97 30.26
C LYS A 739 -2.26 -23.53 29.55
N MET A 740 -2.75 -22.81 28.53
CA MET A 740 -3.93 -23.19 27.75
C MET A 740 -3.66 -24.41 26.88
N ALA A 741 -2.54 -24.45 26.15
CA ALA A 741 -2.14 -25.63 25.38
C ALA A 741 -1.96 -26.86 26.29
N ARG A 742 -1.33 -26.69 27.46
CA ARG A 742 -1.18 -27.78 28.44
C ARG A 742 -2.52 -28.27 28.99
N PHE A 743 -3.45 -27.34 29.23
CA PHE A 743 -4.80 -27.64 29.67
C PHE A 743 -5.55 -28.46 28.62
N MET A 744 -5.62 -27.98 27.38
CA MET A 744 -6.25 -28.70 26.26
C MET A 744 -5.63 -30.07 26.04
N ALA A 745 -4.29 -30.18 26.11
CA ALA A 745 -3.60 -31.45 26.01
C ALA A 745 -4.00 -32.44 27.12
N ALA A 746 -4.11 -31.95 28.37
CA ALA A 746 -4.60 -32.76 29.49
C ALA A 746 -6.05 -33.21 29.30
N LEU A 747 -6.92 -32.36 28.76
CA LEU A 747 -8.32 -32.71 28.46
C LEU A 747 -8.41 -33.75 27.33
N ALA A 748 -7.62 -33.60 26.26
CA ALA A 748 -7.54 -34.56 25.17
C ALA A 748 -7.11 -35.95 25.68
N LEU A 749 -6.03 -36.00 26.48
CA LEU A 749 -5.56 -37.24 27.11
C LEU A 749 -6.62 -37.84 28.06
N ALA A 750 -7.35 -37.01 28.81
CA ALA A 750 -8.43 -37.47 29.68
C ALA A 750 -9.57 -38.09 28.88
N TYR A 751 -9.97 -37.49 27.75
CA TYR A 751 -10.97 -38.04 26.85
C TYR A 751 -10.54 -39.35 26.20
N MET A 752 -9.26 -39.55 25.90
CA MET A 752 -8.78 -40.82 25.36
C MET A 752 -8.91 -41.96 26.38
N PHE A 753 -8.63 -41.70 27.67
CA PHE A 753 -8.48 -42.75 28.69
C PHE A 753 -9.59 -42.78 29.76
N ASP A 754 -10.75 -42.14 29.50
CA ASP A 754 -11.91 -42.17 30.40
C ASP A 754 -12.73 -43.46 30.33
N GLY A 755 -12.38 -44.37 29.41
CA GLY A 755 -12.97 -45.70 29.24
C GLY A 755 -13.91 -45.82 28.03
N ARG A 756 -14.34 -44.71 27.42
CA ARG A 756 -15.27 -44.76 26.26
C ARG A 756 -14.61 -45.28 24.98
N MET A 757 -13.31 -45.05 24.82
CA MET A 757 -12.55 -45.57 23.69
C MET A 757 -12.35 -47.09 23.80
N ASP A 758 -12.18 -47.62 25.02
CA ASP A 758 -11.96 -49.05 25.28
C ASP A 758 -13.17 -49.89 24.80
N GLU A 759 -14.41 -49.38 24.98
CA GLU A 759 -15.64 -50.00 24.47
C GLU A 759 -15.67 -50.06 22.93
N PHE A 760 -15.10 -49.07 22.26
CA PHE A 760 -15.08 -48.98 20.80
C PHE A 760 -13.94 -49.83 20.18
N ALA A 761 -12.76 -49.84 20.81
CA ALA A 761 -11.60 -50.63 20.39
C ALA A 761 -11.89 -52.15 20.39
N LEU A 762 -12.74 -52.63 21.31
CA LEU A 762 -13.18 -54.03 21.37
C LEU A 762 -14.03 -54.43 20.16
N ILE A 763 -14.82 -53.51 19.60
CA ILE A 763 -15.74 -53.75 18.48
C ILE A 763 -15.00 -53.79 17.12
N GLY A 764 -13.89 -53.03 16.98
CA GLY A 764 -13.12 -52.91 15.73
C GLY A 764 -12.13 -54.03 15.42
N SER A 765 -11.96 -55.01 16.31
CA SER A 765 -10.92 -56.05 16.23
C SER A 765 -11.17 -57.19 15.22
N SER A 766 -12.03 -56.99 14.22
CA SER A 766 -12.43 -58.02 13.22
C SER A 766 -12.03 -57.75 11.77
N SER A 767 -11.19 -56.75 11.47
CA SER A 767 -10.69 -56.51 10.10
C SER A 767 -9.16 -56.45 10.04
N GLU A 768 -8.61 -57.24 9.13
CA GLU A 768 -7.19 -57.51 8.89
C GLU A 768 -6.32 -56.28 8.61
N GLY A 769 -5.06 -56.29 9.07
CA GLY A 769 -3.97 -55.51 8.48
C GLY A 769 -3.01 -54.79 9.43
N ASN A 770 -2.00 -55.51 9.94
CA ASN A 770 -0.65 -55.03 10.25
C ASN A 770 -0.49 -53.63 10.91
N SER A 771 -1.04 -53.42 12.11
CA SER A 771 -0.78 -52.20 12.90
C SER A 771 0.32 -52.42 13.94
N LYS A 772 1.24 -51.45 14.05
CA LYS A 772 2.22 -51.36 15.13
C LYS A 772 1.46 -51.46 16.46
N SER A 773 1.68 -52.50 17.27
CA SER A 773 1.00 -52.64 18.56
C SER A 773 1.46 -51.52 19.50
N VAL A 774 0.75 -50.39 19.49
CA VAL A 774 0.95 -49.31 20.45
C VAL A 774 0.68 -49.91 21.83
N ASN A 775 1.67 -49.87 22.74
CA ASN A 775 1.48 -50.35 24.11
C ASN A 775 0.53 -49.39 24.85
N LEU A 776 -0.78 -49.63 24.70
CA LEU A 776 -1.86 -48.80 25.22
C LEU A 776 -1.76 -48.63 26.75
N HIS A 777 -1.24 -49.63 27.45
CA HIS A 777 -1.03 -49.58 28.88
C HIS A 777 0.06 -48.55 29.27
N ASP A 778 1.20 -48.57 28.60
CA ASP A 778 2.29 -47.62 28.85
C ASP A 778 1.87 -46.19 28.45
N ALA A 779 1.16 -46.06 27.32
CA ALA A 779 0.59 -44.81 26.87
C ALA A 779 -0.40 -44.22 27.90
N ARG A 780 -1.29 -45.06 28.44
CA ARG A 780 -2.25 -44.68 29.50
C ARG A 780 -1.53 -44.25 30.77
N SER A 781 -0.53 -45.00 31.21
CA SER A 781 0.26 -44.69 32.40
C SER A 781 0.98 -43.34 32.27
N ALA A 782 1.65 -43.11 31.13
CA ALA A 782 2.32 -41.85 30.83
C ALA A 782 1.34 -40.67 30.77
N ALA A 783 0.19 -40.84 30.10
CA ALA A 783 -0.87 -39.83 30.01
C ALA A 783 -1.41 -39.43 31.39
N LEU A 784 -1.81 -40.41 32.21
CA LEU A 784 -2.33 -40.16 33.55
C LEU A 784 -1.29 -39.50 34.46
N LYS A 785 -0.02 -39.90 34.37
CA LYS A 785 1.06 -39.23 35.12
C LYS A 785 1.15 -37.75 34.76
N LYS A 786 1.11 -37.40 33.48
CA LYS A 786 1.21 -35.99 33.04
C LYS A 786 -0.01 -35.16 33.38
N ILE A 787 -1.22 -35.71 33.25
CA ILE A 787 -2.44 -35.05 33.72
C ILE A 787 -2.32 -34.73 35.21
N HIS A 788 -1.87 -35.70 36.02
CA HIS A 788 -1.68 -35.52 37.46
C HIS A 788 -0.66 -34.41 37.74
N ASP A 789 0.51 -34.46 37.12
CA ASP A 789 1.57 -33.45 37.30
C ASP A 789 1.08 -32.04 36.92
N PHE A 790 0.33 -31.92 35.83
CA PHE A 790 -0.28 -30.66 35.40
C PHE A 790 -1.30 -30.12 36.40
N VAL A 791 -2.28 -30.90 36.84
CA VAL A 791 -3.27 -30.42 37.85
C VAL A 791 -2.57 -30.01 39.15
N ARG A 792 -1.47 -30.68 39.50
CA ARG A 792 -0.68 -30.37 40.69
C ARG A 792 0.04 -29.03 40.61
N THR A 793 0.35 -28.51 39.40
CA THR A 793 0.95 -27.16 39.29
C THR A 793 0.03 -26.06 39.78
N PHE A 794 -1.28 -26.31 39.84
CA PHE A 794 -2.30 -25.39 40.35
C PHE A 794 -2.74 -25.73 41.78
N SER A 795 -2.10 -26.72 42.40
CA SER A 795 -2.48 -27.29 43.69
C SER A 795 -1.34 -27.17 44.70
N ASP A 796 -1.26 -26.03 45.39
CA ASP A 796 -0.33 -25.86 46.52
C ASP A 796 -0.81 -26.65 47.74
N ARG A 797 0.05 -27.53 48.24
CA ARG A 797 -0.25 -28.44 49.35
C ARG A 797 -0.62 -27.70 50.64
N HIS A 798 -0.04 -26.52 50.91
CA HIS A 798 -0.32 -25.76 52.13
C HIS A 798 -1.70 -25.07 52.06
N THR A 799 -2.01 -24.37 50.97
CA THR A 799 -3.29 -23.69 50.73
C THR A 799 -4.44 -24.67 50.57
N PHE A 800 -4.23 -25.84 49.94
CA PHE A 800 -5.30 -26.83 49.79
C PHE A 800 -5.57 -27.59 51.10
N SER A 801 -4.56 -27.79 51.95
CA SER A 801 -4.75 -28.38 53.28
C SER A 801 -5.57 -27.47 54.21
N THR A 802 -5.27 -26.16 54.22
CA THR A 802 -6.03 -25.18 55.03
C THR A 802 -7.45 -24.96 54.50
N THR A 803 -7.62 -24.91 53.18
CA THR A 803 -8.94 -24.79 52.51
C THR A 803 -9.77 -26.08 52.61
N SER A 804 -9.13 -27.24 52.81
CA SER A 804 -9.84 -28.50 53.08
C SER A 804 -10.37 -28.58 54.52
N ALA A 805 -9.74 -27.88 55.47
CA ALA A 805 -10.16 -27.80 56.86
C ALA A 805 -11.18 -26.67 57.12
N SER A 806 -11.22 -25.64 56.27
CA SER A 806 -12.12 -24.49 56.39
C SER A 806 -12.89 -24.25 55.09
N SER A 807 -14.23 -24.31 55.13
CA SER A 807 -15.10 -23.98 53.99
C SER A 807 -15.29 -22.46 53.81
N ALA A 808 -14.39 -21.63 54.34
CA ALA A 808 -14.52 -20.18 54.32
C ALA A 808 -14.48 -19.63 52.87
N PRO A 809 -15.42 -18.74 52.48
CA PRO A 809 -15.46 -18.16 51.14
C PRO A 809 -14.16 -17.47 50.68
N ALA A 810 -13.42 -16.86 51.59
CA ALA A 810 -12.15 -16.20 51.27
C ALA A 810 -11.05 -17.18 50.84
N ALA A 811 -10.96 -18.36 51.47
CA ALA A 811 -9.97 -19.38 51.15
C ALA A 811 -10.22 -20.01 49.78
N LEU A 812 -11.49 -20.32 49.47
CA LEU A 812 -11.88 -20.84 48.16
C LEU A 812 -11.63 -19.82 47.03
N ALA A 813 -11.84 -18.52 47.29
CA ALA A 813 -11.56 -17.48 46.30
C ALA A 813 -10.07 -17.36 45.97
N LEU A 814 -9.19 -17.46 46.98
CA LEU A 814 -7.74 -17.47 46.77
C LEU A 814 -7.29 -18.66 45.90
N VAL A 815 -7.87 -19.84 46.12
CA VAL A 815 -7.60 -21.02 45.29
C VAL A 815 -8.10 -20.81 43.86
N THR A 816 -9.32 -20.27 43.67
CA THR A 816 -9.85 -19.96 42.33
C THR A 816 -8.92 -19.04 41.55
N GLU A 817 -8.41 -17.97 42.17
CA GLU A 817 -7.52 -17.01 41.50
C GLU A 817 -6.19 -17.65 41.09
N ARG A 818 -5.59 -18.46 41.97
CA ARG A 818 -4.34 -19.17 41.65
C ARG A 818 -4.51 -20.27 40.62
N ALA A 819 -5.69 -20.90 40.60
CA ALA A 819 -6.02 -21.97 39.66
C ALA A 819 -6.43 -21.44 38.28
N ARG A 820 -6.78 -20.15 38.15
CA ARG A 820 -7.35 -19.57 36.93
C ARG A 820 -6.38 -19.66 35.75
N ILE A 821 -6.90 -20.19 34.64
CA ILE A 821 -6.35 -20.04 33.30
C ILE A 821 -7.23 -19.02 32.61
N GLN A 822 -6.67 -17.85 32.31
CA GLN A 822 -7.45 -16.68 31.86
C GLN A 822 -8.21 -16.98 30.56
N GLU A 823 -7.55 -17.67 29.65
CA GLU A 823 -8.01 -17.99 28.30
C GLU A 823 -9.10 -19.05 28.31
N ALA A 824 -9.15 -19.91 29.33
CA ALA A 824 -10.13 -21.00 29.44
C ALA A 824 -11.58 -20.51 29.53
N GLY A 825 -11.79 -19.25 29.95
CA GLY A 825 -13.10 -18.61 29.96
C GLY A 825 -13.69 -18.34 28.56
N HIS A 826 -12.86 -18.37 27.51
CA HIS A 826 -13.29 -18.20 26.11
C HIS A 826 -13.74 -19.51 25.46
N LEU A 827 -13.44 -20.67 26.07
CA LEU A 827 -13.92 -21.94 25.55
C LEU A 827 -15.41 -22.05 25.78
N ARG A 828 -16.15 -22.47 24.75
CA ARG A 828 -17.58 -22.77 24.86
C ARG A 828 -17.79 -24.28 24.73
N CYS A 829 -18.26 -24.91 25.79
CA CYS A 829 -18.59 -26.33 25.81
C CYS A 829 -20.08 -26.56 25.53
N SER A 830 -20.36 -27.67 24.85
CA SER A 830 -21.69 -28.26 24.71
C SER A 830 -22.15 -28.96 26.00
N GLY A 831 -23.45 -29.22 26.10
CA GLY A 831 -24.01 -30.01 27.20
C GLY A 831 -23.42 -31.42 27.29
N ALA A 832 -23.05 -32.02 26.15
CA ALA A 832 -22.45 -33.35 26.08
C ALA A 832 -21.02 -33.37 26.66
N GLU A 833 -20.22 -32.35 26.39
CA GLU A 833 -18.86 -32.19 26.96
C GLU A 833 -18.91 -31.95 28.47
N ILE A 834 -19.76 -31.02 28.92
CA ILE A 834 -19.99 -30.80 30.36
C ILE A 834 -20.48 -32.10 31.03
N GLY A 835 -21.41 -32.80 30.40
CA GLY A 835 -21.90 -34.11 30.87
C GLY A 835 -20.81 -35.17 30.94
N ARG A 836 -19.86 -35.17 30.00
CA ARG A 836 -18.70 -36.09 30.00
C ARG A 836 -17.80 -35.84 31.21
N PHE A 837 -17.46 -34.58 31.51
CA PHE A 837 -16.69 -34.25 32.72
C PHE A 837 -17.43 -34.62 34.01
N ILE A 838 -18.75 -34.38 34.08
CA ILE A 838 -19.55 -34.78 35.25
C ILE A 838 -19.56 -36.29 35.45
N ASN A 839 -19.62 -37.07 34.36
CA ASN A 839 -19.50 -38.53 34.45
C ASN A 839 -18.08 -38.96 34.87
N MET A 840 -17.05 -38.25 34.41
CA MET A 840 -15.66 -38.52 34.78
C MET A 840 -15.38 -38.33 36.28
N LEU A 841 -16.15 -37.50 37.00
CA LEU A 841 -16.09 -37.41 38.48
C LEU A 841 -16.41 -38.75 39.18
N LYS A 842 -17.09 -39.67 38.50
CA LYS A 842 -17.43 -41.02 39.00
C LYS A 842 -16.40 -42.09 38.58
N ASN A 843 -15.44 -41.76 37.72
CA ASN A 843 -14.44 -42.69 37.20
C ASN A 843 -13.56 -43.26 38.33
N PRO A 844 -13.14 -44.54 38.33
CA PRO A 844 -12.27 -45.08 39.40
C PRO A 844 -10.90 -44.38 39.50
N CYS A 845 -10.37 -43.82 38.41
CA CYS A 845 -9.09 -43.12 38.39
C CYS A 845 -9.19 -41.74 39.06
N THR A 846 -8.45 -41.55 40.16
CA THR A 846 -8.41 -40.28 40.91
C THR A 846 -7.85 -39.11 40.10
N THR A 847 -6.89 -39.37 39.21
CA THR A 847 -6.35 -38.36 38.29
C THR A 847 -7.42 -37.80 37.36
N LEU A 848 -8.24 -38.68 36.76
CA LEU A 848 -9.33 -38.25 35.87
C LEU A 848 -10.39 -37.46 36.63
N LYS A 849 -10.73 -37.86 37.88
CA LYS A 849 -11.61 -37.05 38.74
C LYS A 849 -11.04 -35.65 38.99
N ALA A 850 -9.73 -35.55 39.27
CA ALA A 850 -9.07 -34.28 39.55
C ALA A 850 -9.04 -33.38 38.31
N CYS A 851 -8.73 -33.95 37.14
CA CYS A 851 -8.79 -33.26 35.86
C CYS A 851 -10.20 -32.74 35.54
N ALA A 852 -11.23 -33.58 35.69
CA ALA A 852 -12.62 -33.18 35.46
C ALA A 852 -13.07 -32.07 36.42
N ALA A 853 -12.76 -32.19 37.71
CA ALA A 853 -13.10 -31.15 38.68
C ALA A 853 -12.37 -29.83 38.39
N PHE A 854 -11.11 -29.89 37.96
CA PHE A 854 -10.33 -28.73 37.53
C PHE A 854 -10.90 -28.07 36.27
N ALA A 855 -11.28 -28.86 35.26
CA ALA A 855 -11.89 -28.35 34.03
C ALA A 855 -13.22 -27.64 34.30
N LEU A 856 -14.12 -28.27 35.07
CA LEU A 856 -15.40 -27.70 35.47
C LEU A 856 -15.22 -26.42 36.30
N LEU A 857 -14.15 -26.34 37.11
CA LEU A 857 -13.78 -25.11 37.79
C LEU A 857 -13.46 -24.02 36.77
N GLN A 858 -12.56 -24.26 35.81
CA GLN A 858 -12.20 -23.25 34.81
C GLN A 858 -13.42 -22.71 34.06
N PHE A 859 -14.32 -23.60 33.64
CA PHE A 859 -15.51 -23.25 32.87
C PHE A 859 -16.58 -22.49 33.65
N THR A 860 -16.50 -22.44 34.99
CA THR A 860 -17.51 -21.79 35.84
C THR A 860 -16.97 -20.60 36.62
N ILE A 861 -15.68 -20.25 36.50
CA ILE A 861 -15.09 -19.11 37.22
C ILE A 861 -15.89 -17.83 36.87
N PRO A 862 -16.36 -17.07 37.87
CA PRO A 862 -17.01 -15.78 37.64
C PRO A 862 -16.11 -14.82 36.85
N GLY A 863 -16.70 -14.12 35.87
CA GLY A 863 -15.99 -13.25 34.93
C GLY A 863 -15.54 -13.92 33.63
N GLY A 864 -15.68 -15.25 33.48
CA GLY A 864 -15.45 -15.92 32.20
C GLY A 864 -16.59 -15.69 31.19
N ARG A 865 -16.26 -15.49 29.91
CA ARG A 865 -17.22 -15.15 28.83
C ARG A 865 -18.41 -16.11 28.75
N HIS A 866 -18.17 -17.41 28.91
CA HIS A 866 -19.21 -18.44 28.82
C HIS A 866 -19.56 -19.09 30.18
N ALA A 867 -19.15 -18.48 31.30
CA ALA A 867 -19.32 -19.08 32.63
C ALA A 867 -20.80 -19.33 32.99
N THR A 868 -21.67 -18.36 32.70
CA THR A 868 -23.12 -18.47 32.95
C THR A 868 -23.77 -19.54 32.09
N HIS A 869 -23.37 -19.65 30.81
CA HIS A 869 -23.82 -20.70 29.91
C HIS A 869 -23.47 -22.09 30.44
N HIS A 870 -22.21 -22.32 30.85
CA HIS A 870 -21.80 -23.60 31.42
C HIS A 870 -22.49 -23.91 32.75
N ALA A 871 -22.70 -22.89 33.60
CA ALA A 871 -23.44 -23.05 34.85
C ALA A 871 -24.88 -23.50 34.59
N GLY A 872 -25.57 -22.90 33.61
CA GLY A 872 -26.91 -23.31 33.18
C GLY A 872 -26.94 -24.74 32.63
N LEU A 873 -25.96 -25.13 31.80
CA LEU A 873 -25.83 -26.52 31.33
C LEU A 873 -25.65 -27.49 32.49
N MET A 874 -24.77 -27.19 33.46
CA MET A 874 -24.54 -28.02 34.64
C MET A 874 -25.78 -28.18 35.51
N GLN A 875 -26.60 -27.14 35.65
CA GLN A 875 -27.86 -27.20 36.38
C GLN A 875 -28.86 -28.11 35.66
N THR A 876 -29.00 -27.94 34.35
CA THR A 876 -29.93 -28.72 33.51
C THR A 876 -29.65 -30.22 33.60
N ILE A 877 -28.38 -30.62 33.64
CA ILE A 877 -27.98 -32.03 33.76
C ILE A 877 -27.90 -32.55 35.21
N GLY A 878 -28.26 -31.74 36.22
CA GLY A 878 -28.23 -32.14 37.63
C GLY A 878 -26.83 -32.35 38.21
N ALA A 879 -25.82 -31.62 37.72
CA ALA A 879 -24.41 -31.77 38.09
C ALA A 879 -24.13 -31.62 39.60
N ALA A 880 -24.93 -30.82 40.31
CA ALA A 880 -24.74 -30.50 41.73
C ALA A 880 -24.67 -31.75 42.62
N ARG A 881 -25.43 -32.81 42.30
CA ARG A 881 -25.39 -34.07 43.07
C ARG A 881 -24.02 -34.73 42.97
N SER A 882 -23.51 -34.91 41.75
CA SER A 882 -22.18 -35.51 41.50
C SER A 882 -21.06 -34.68 42.13
N LEU A 883 -21.15 -33.34 42.04
CA LEU A 883 -20.18 -32.42 42.63
C LEU A 883 -20.18 -32.47 44.17
N ARG A 884 -21.36 -32.55 44.82
CA ARG A 884 -21.45 -32.72 46.28
C ARG A 884 -20.84 -34.06 46.73
N THR A 885 -21.12 -35.14 45.99
CA THR A 885 -20.51 -36.44 46.27
C THR A 885 -18.99 -36.40 46.12
N ALA A 886 -18.47 -35.75 45.09
CA ALA A 886 -17.03 -35.56 44.91
C ALA A 886 -16.40 -34.69 46.02
N ALA A 887 -17.08 -33.61 46.44
CA ALA A 887 -16.64 -32.71 47.50
C ALA A 887 -16.61 -33.34 48.90
N ALA A 888 -17.50 -34.31 49.16
CA ALA A 888 -17.67 -34.99 50.45
C ALA A 888 -16.95 -36.34 50.55
N SER A 889 -16.37 -36.85 49.46
CA SER A 889 -15.73 -38.17 49.43
C SER A 889 -14.51 -38.22 50.36
N ALA A 890 -14.54 -39.04 51.42
CA ALA A 890 -13.44 -39.15 52.38
C ALA A 890 -12.11 -39.56 51.71
N THR A 891 -12.18 -40.45 50.72
CA THR A 891 -11.02 -41.06 50.04
C THR A 891 -10.53 -40.29 48.81
N ALA A 892 -11.22 -39.22 48.39
CA ALA A 892 -10.79 -38.42 47.23
C ALA A 892 -9.58 -37.51 47.55
N PRO A 893 -8.71 -37.25 46.56
CA PRO A 893 -7.63 -36.26 46.67
C PRO A 893 -8.14 -34.86 47.05
N PHE A 894 -7.27 -34.03 47.63
CA PHE A 894 -7.63 -32.68 48.08
C PHE A 894 -8.07 -31.78 46.92
N GLU A 895 -7.48 -31.97 45.73
CA GLU A 895 -7.78 -31.28 44.48
C GLU A 895 -9.25 -31.50 44.09
N VAL A 896 -9.69 -32.76 44.02
CA VAL A 896 -11.06 -33.14 43.67
C VAL A 896 -12.06 -32.50 44.64
N LYS A 897 -11.78 -32.57 45.94
CA LYS A 897 -12.64 -32.00 46.99
C LYS A 897 -12.76 -30.49 46.86
N THR A 898 -11.62 -29.81 46.75
CA THR A 898 -11.52 -28.35 46.77
C THR A 898 -12.10 -27.75 45.49
N PHE A 899 -11.72 -28.26 44.32
CA PHE A 899 -12.26 -27.80 43.04
C PHE A 899 -13.77 -28.04 42.95
N SER A 900 -14.28 -29.19 43.38
CA SER A 900 -15.74 -29.45 43.37
C SER A 900 -16.52 -28.49 44.27
N ARG A 901 -15.97 -28.08 45.43
CA ARG A 901 -16.58 -27.03 46.29
C ARG A 901 -16.58 -25.66 45.61
N ILE A 902 -15.50 -25.32 44.92
CA ILE A 902 -15.41 -24.08 44.14
C ILE A 902 -16.46 -24.09 43.03
N VAL A 903 -16.59 -25.18 42.27
CA VAL A 903 -17.62 -25.30 41.21
C VAL A 903 -19.02 -25.13 41.81
N LEU A 904 -19.34 -25.79 42.92
CA LEU A 904 -20.65 -25.63 43.59
C LEU A 904 -20.92 -24.17 43.98
N ARG A 905 -19.92 -23.49 44.54
CA ARG A 905 -20.03 -22.06 44.86
C ARG A 905 -20.21 -21.19 43.60
N ASN A 906 -19.49 -21.49 42.53
CA ASN A 906 -19.65 -20.78 41.26
C ASN A 906 -21.07 -20.96 40.71
N LEU A 907 -21.64 -22.17 40.79
CA LEU A 907 -23.03 -22.40 40.40
C LEU A 907 -24.01 -21.59 41.27
N GLU A 908 -23.77 -21.48 42.58
CA GLU A 908 -24.56 -20.63 43.48
C GLU A 908 -24.42 -19.13 43.20
N HIS A 909 -23.23 -18.69 42.77
CA HIS A 909 -22.98 -17.31 42.36
C HIS A 909 -23.84 -16.95 41.14
N HIS A 910 -23.78 -17.77 40.10
CA HIS A 910 -24.52 -17.56 38.84
C HIS A 910 -26.04 -17.76 38.98
N LEU A 911 -26.52 -18.32 40.09
CA LEU A 911 -27.96 -18.37 40.44
C LEU A 911 -28.50 -17.05 41.02
N LYS A 912 -27.63 -16.18 41.53
CA LYS A 912 -28.01 -14.92 42.18
C LYS A 912 -27.95 -13.71 41.24
N GLU A 913 -27.31 -13.85 40.09
CA GLU A 913 -27.34 -12.85 39.03
C GLU A 913 -28.63 -13.00 38.21
N PRO A 914 -29.45 -11.95 38.04
CA PRO A 914 -30.59 -12.02 37.14
C PRO A 914 -30.08 -12.24 35.71
N SER A 915 -30.64 -13.23 35.02
CA SER A 915 -30.45 -13.40 33.57
C SER A 915 -30.93 -12.13 32.87
N ILE A 916 -30.00 -11.35 32.33
CA ILE A 916 -30.27 -10.20 31.45
C ILE A 916 -30.52 -10.73 30.04
#